data_AF-A0A6P9EGL6-F1
#
_entry.id   AF-A0A6P9EGL6-F1
#
_cell.length_a   1.000
_cell.length_b   1.000
_cell.length_c   1.000
_cell.angle_alpha   90.00
_cell.angle_beta   90.00
_cell.angle_gamma   90.00
#
_symmetry.space_group_name_H-M   'P 1'
#
loop_
_entity.id
_entity.type
_entity.pdbx_description
1 polymer ?
#
loop_
_entity_poly.entity_id
_entity_poly.type
_entity_poly.pdbx_seq_one_letter_code
_entity_poly.pdbx_strand_id
1 'polypeptide(L)'
;MEGLMEFRSQENTPSVSTQKNLEDGPVAATVTETELKVTVEKELVSQAEEEDMEALLDTYVMGIGEAEAFSERLKRELLALEAANVHAILESEPLIDEVLQGLEAATYCVDDMDEWLGIFNVKLRHMREDIESIETRNNKLEMQSVNNKTLIAELDKLLERLCVPSEYAASLTGGSFDESCMLQNIEACEWLTGALRGLEAPNFDPNYAKMRAVKEKRAELEKLKSTFVRRASEFLRNYFASLVDFMISDKTFFSQRGQLKRPDHADLRYKCRTYARLLQHLKSLDKNCLGPLRKAYCISLNLLLRREAREFANELRASTKAPKTPTVWLEASTGSGQNTNAADTSTVSDAYAKMLTIFIPLLVDESSFLAHFMCFEVPALVPPGNKPAYGNDDANDDDLGIMDIHENDSKTGKNSAELAALNISLQDLLDGIQEDFYAVVDWAYKIDPLCCISMHGITERYLSGQKADAAGFVRLLLGDLESRISTQFGHFVDEACHQIERNERNVRQMGVLSYIPRFATLAARMEQYIQGQSRDLVDQAYTKFVSIMFVTLEKVSQTDPKYADMFLLENYAAFQNSLYDLANIVPTLAKFYHQASEAYEQACTRHITVIIYSQFERLFQFARRIEDLMYTFAPEEIPFQLGLSKMDLRKMLKSSVSGVDKNISVMYKKLQKNLTSEELLPSLWNKCKINYGIESIIIMCS
;
A
#
# COMPACT_ATOMS: atom_id res chain seq x y z
N MET A 1 40.64 -10.95 24.47
CA MET A 1 41.95 -11.63 24.42
C MET A 1 42.99 -10.57 24.75
N GLU A 2 43.34 -10.51 26.04
CA GLU A 2 44.69 -10.84 26.61
C GLU A 2 45.62 -9.62 26.51
N GLY A 3 46.00 -8.91 27.58
CA GLY A 3 46.45 -9.33 28.92
C GLY A 3 47.98 -9.08 28.95
N LEU A 4 48.68 -8.51 29.94
CA LEU A 4 48.57 -8.30 31.40
C LEU A 4 49.63 -7.21 31.76
N MET A 5 49.61 -6.47 32.88
CA MET A 5 49.80 -6.98 34.24
C MET A 5 49.44 -5.90 35.29
N GLU A 6 48.80 -6.36 36.37
CA GLU A 6 48.40 -5.65 37.59
C GLU A 6 49.57 -5.27 38.49
N PHE A 7 49.37 -4.29 39.39
CA PHE A 7 49.70 -4.49 40.81
C PHE A 7 48.73 -3.72 41.73
N ARG A 8 48.36 -4.41 42.81
CA ARG A 8 47.17 -4.27 43.67
C ARG A 8 47.16 -3.07 44.62
N SER A 9 45.96 -2.58 44.88
CA SER A 9 45.52 -1.90 46.10
C SER A 9 45.12 -2.92 47.17
N GLN A 10 45.57 -2.74 48.41
CA GLN A 10 44.95 -3.41 49.56
C GLN A 10 45.08 -2.50 50.79
N GLU A 11 44.02 -1.74 51.05
CA GLU A 11 43.77 -1.10 52.35
C GLU A 11 43.32 -2.17 53.35
N ASN A 12 43.94 -2.17 54.53
CA ASN A 12 43.44 -2.82 55.74
C ASN A 12 43.57 -1.81 56.89
N THR A 13 42.44 -1.23 57.25
CA THR A 13 42.09 -0.77 58.62
C THR A 13 41.01 -1.74 59.15
N PRO A 14 40.68 -1.85 60.45
CA PRO A 14 41.01 -0.93 61.56
C PRO A 14 41.40 -1.62 62.88
N SER A 15 41.92 -0.86 63.83
CA SER A 15 41.72 -1.16 65.26
C SER A 15 41.74 0.12 66.09
N VAL A 16 40.63 0.35 66.79
CA VAL A 16 40.51 1.30 67.89
C VAL A 16 40.85 0.54 69.16
N SER A 17 41.75 1.07 70.00
CA SER A 17 41.60 1.00 71.47
C SER A 17 42.62 1.90 72.19
N THR A 18 42.05 2.86 72.92
CA THR A 18 42.32 3.11 74.34
C THR A 18 43.67 3.69 74.74
N GLN A 19 43.70 5.02 74.87
CA GLN A 19 44.47 5.73 75.88
C GLN A 19 43.76 5.57 77.25
N LYS A 20 44.50 5.12 78.27
CA LYS A 20 44.10 5.18 79.69
C LYS A 20 45.07 6.10 80.42
N ASN A 21 44.49 6.94 81.27
CA ASN A 21 45.07 8.06 82.00
C ASN A 21 46.18 7.72 83.02
N LEU A 22 46.91 8.80 83.37
CA LEU A 22 47.51 9.19 84.66
C LEU A 22 49.02 9.00 84.89
N GLU A 23 49.59 10.15 85.28
CA GLU A 23 50.60 10.42 86.33
C GLU A 23 52.10 10.27 86.05
N ASP A 24 52.73 11.45 86.04
CA ASP A 24 53.78 11.91 86.97
C ASP A 24 55.23 11.39 86.80
N GLY A 25 56.17 12.35 86.89
CA GLY A 25 57.56 12.09 87.26
C GLY A 25 58.61 12.00 86.12
N PRO A 26 59.67 12.84 86.15
CA PRO A 26 60.78 12.83 85.20
C PRO A 26 61.89 11.86 85.65
N VAL A 27 62.83 11.51 84.77
CA VAL A 27 64.11 10.92 85.20
C VAL A 27 65.27 11.69 84.58
N ALA A 28 65.95 12.43 85.44
CA ALA A 28 67.31 12.91 85.25
C ALA A 28 68.32 11.84 85.69
N ALA A 29 69.47 11.91 85.03
CA ALA A 29 70.76 11.30 85.25
C ALA A 29 71.04 10.52 86.56
N THR A 30 71.55 9.32 86.33
CA THR A 30 72.45 8.54 87.17
C THR A 30 73.69 9.32 87.61
N VAL A 31 74.00 9.36 88.92
CA VAL A 31 75.37 9.19 89.42
C VAL A 31 75.32 8.48 90.79
N THR A 32 76.24 7.54 90.92
CA THR A 32 76.57 6.61 92.00
C THR A 32 76.80 7.23 93.39
N GLU A 33 76.16 6.67 94.41
CA GLU A 33 76.60 6.75 95.81
C GLU A 33 77.68 5.67 96.06
N THR A 34 78.89 6.09 96.38
CA THR A 34 79.85 5.26 97.12
C THR A 34 79.80 5.64 98.58
N GLU A 35 79.40 4.67 99.40
CA GLU A 35 79.40 4.68 100.85
C GLU A 35 80.80 5.01 101.41
N LEU A 36 80.86 5.89 102.42
CA LEU A 36 81.67 5.62 103.61
C LEU A 36 80.89 6.09 104.83
N LYS A 37 80.73 5.12 105.73
CA LYS A 37 79.97 5.15 106.98
C LYS A 37 81.00 5.05 108.10
N VAL A 38 80.57 5.39 109.33
CA VAL A 38 81.02 4.84 110.62
C VAL A 38 81.84 5.79 111.54
N THR A 39 81.17 6.05 112.68
CA THR A 39 81.62 6.15 114.09
C THR A 39 82.23 7.39 114.73
N VAL A 40 81.46 7.80 115.74
CA VAL A 40 81.82 8.43 117.01
C VAL A 40 82.84 7.57 117.79
N GLU A 41 83.95 8.19 118.22
CA GLU A 41 84.50 8.23 119.59
C GLU A 41 86.03 8.41 119.58
N LYS A 42 86.48 9.55 120.12
CA LYS A 42 87.77 9.77 120.79
C LYS A 42 88.93 8.84 120.40
N GLU A 43 89.57 9.12 119.28
CA GLU A 43 91.02 9.03 119.23
C GLU A 43 91.52 10.41 118.83
N LEU A 44 92.16 11.03 119.81
CA LEU A 44 92.60 12.40 119.79
C LEU A 44 93.64 12.53 118.68
N VAL A 45 93.30 13.30 117.65
CA VAL A 45 94.20 13.91 116.67
C VAL A 45 94.88 12.90 115.73
N SER A 46 94.66 13.06 114.42
CA SER A 46 95.38 12.28 113.39
C SER A 46 96.89 12.48 113.54
N GLN A 47 97.71 11.48 113.27
CA GLN A 47 99.16 11.56 113.42
C GLN A 47 99.77 12.72 112.60
N ALA A 48 99.16 13.09 111.46
CA ALA A 48 99.55 14.28 110.69
C ALA A 48 99.09 15.58 111.35
N GLU A 49 97.95 15.57 112.02
CA GLU A 49 97.44 16.72 112.79
C GLU A 49 98.16 16.86 114.14
N GLU A 50 98.69 15.79 114.73
CA GLU A 50 99.54 15.81 115.93
C GLU A 50 100.95 16.25 115.55
N GLU A 51 101.52 15.80 114.42
CA GLU A 51 102.77 16.35 113.87
C GLU A 51 102.64 17.82 113.50
N ASP A 52 101.53 18.25 112.89
CA ASP A 52 101.34 19.66 112.55
C ASP A 52 101.05 20.49 113.81
N MET A 53 100.26 20.01 114.78
CA MET A 53 100.10 20.73 116.05
C MET A 53 101.37 20.72 116.89
N GLU A 54 102.16 19.65 116.87
CA GLU A 54 103.46 19.55 117.55
C GLU A 54 104.48 20.45 116.86
N ALA A 55 104.55 20.50 115.53
CA ALA A 55 105.39 21.45 114.79
C ALA A 55 104.97 22.91 115.06
N LEU A 56 103.66 23.18 115.14
CA LEU A 56 103.15 24.50 115.48
C LEU A 56 103.51 24.86 116.93
N LEU A 57 103.39 23.93 117.88
CA LEU A 57 103.79 24.12 119.29
C LEU A 57 105.32 24.18 119.49
N ASP A 58 106.13 23.44 118.72
CA ASP A 58 107.60 23.38 118.81
C ASP A 58 108.24 24.67 118.25
N THR A 59 107.54 25.35 117.34
CA THR A 59 107.90 26.72 116.93
C THR A 59 107.74 27.73 118.08
N TYR A 60 106.94 27.41 119.09
CA TYR A 60 106.66 28.25 120.25
C TYR A 60 107.25 27.65 121.55
N VAL A 61 108.53 27.90 121.81
CA VAL A 61 109.17 27.55 123.10
C VAL A 61 108.48 28.30 124.25
N MET A 62 107.63 27.62 125.02
CA MET A 62 106.88 28.22 126.13
C MET A 62 106.86 27.32 127.37
N GLY A 63 107.14 27.91 128.54
CA GLY A 63 107.05 27.24 129.84
C GLY A 63 105.60 27.12 130.35
N ILE A 64 105.39 26.23 131.32
CA ILE A 64 104.09 25.93 131.96
C ILE A 64 103.57 27.21 132.68
N GLY A 65 102.80 28.04 131.96
CA GLY A 65 102.22 29.27 132.51
C GLY A 65 101.48 30.22 131.55
N GLU A 66 101.57 30.05 130.22
CA GLU A 66 101.12 31.08 129.25
C GLU A 66 100.07 30.62 128.21
N ALA A 67 99.17 29.69 128.55
CA ALA A 67 98.14 29.16 127.63
C ALA A 67 97.10 30.19 127.16
N GLU A 68 96.82 31.20 127.99
CA GLU A 68 95.80 32.22 127.70
C GLU A 68 96.27 33.22 126.62
N ALA A 69 97.58 33.51 126.58
CA ALA A 69 98.20 34.33 125.54
C ALA A 69 98.21 33.62 124.17
N PHE A 70 98.33 32.29 124.17
CA PHE A 70 98.30 31.46 122.97
C PHE A 70 96.89 31.40 122.33
N SER A 71 95.85 31.17 123.14
CA SER A 71 94.44 31.19 122.69
C SER A 71 94.02 32.53 122.08
N GLU A 72 94.42 33.64 122.70
CA GLU A 72 94.19 35.00 122.17
C GLU A 72 94.88 35.21 120.81
N ARG A 73 96.03 34.57 120.57
CA ARG A 73 96.76 34.72 119.32
C ARG A 73 96.20 33.86 118.19
N LEU A 74 95.79 32.62 118.49
CA LEU A 74 95.06 31.76 117.54
C LEU A 74 93.71 32.35 117.13
N LYS A 75 92.97 32.97 118.07
CA LYS A 75 91.73 33.69 117.74
C LYS A 75 91.97 34.84 116.76
N ARG A 76 93.10 35.56 116.89
CA ARG A 76 93.45 36.62 115.93
C ARG A 76 93.80 36.06 114.56
N GLU A 77 94.51 34.95 114.47
CA GLU A 77 94.80 34.31 113.18
C GLU A 77 93.56 33.74 112.52
N LEU A 78 92.65 33.12 113.27
CA LEU A 78 91.38 32.61 112.73
C LEU A 78 90.50 33.75 112.22
N LEU A 79 90.37 34.84 112.99
CA LEU A 79 89.68 36.05 112.53
C LEU A 79 90.33 36.65 111.28
N ALA A 80 91.66 36.61 111.18
CA ALA A 80 92.36 37.07 109.99
C ALA A 80 92.09 36.17 108.77
N LEU A 81 91.96 34.86 108.97
CA LEU A 81 91.67 33.90 107.92
C LEU A 81 90.21 33.94 107.46
N GLU A 82 89.25 34.08 108.39
CA GLU A 82 87.84 34.33 108.07
C GLU A 82 87.70 35.65 107.31
N ALA A 83 88.41 36.70 107.74
CA ALA A 83 88.46 37.96 107.01
C ALA A 83 89.06 37.79 105.61
N ALA A 84 90.14 37.01 105.45
CA ALA A 84 90.75 36.74 104.15
C ALA A 84 89.84 35.93 103.21
N ASN A 85 89.07 34.98 103.75
CA ASN A 85 88.14 34.18 102.96
C ASN A 85 86.92 35.00 102.53
N VAL A 86 86.38 35.84 103.42
CA VAL A 86 85.37 36.85 103.06
C VAL A 86 85.93 37.81 102.01
N HIS A 87 87.21 38.19 102.13
CA HIS A 87 87.88 39.02 101.13
C HIS A 87 88.03 38.33 99.77
N ALA A 88 88.33 37.03 99.73
CA ALA A 88 88.42 36.25 98.50
C ALA A 88 87.04 36.07 97.83
N ILE A 89 85.97 35.92 98.61
CA ILE A 89 84.60 35.89 98.09
C ILE A 89 84.20 37.27 97.56
N LEU A 90 84.52 38.35 98.29
CA LEU A 90 84.31 39.73 97.82
C LEU A 90 85.16 40.07 96.59
N GLU A 91 86.38 39.51 96.47
CA GLU A 91 87.22 39.67 95.28
C GLU A 91 86.71 38.87 94.07
N SER A 92 85.89 37.83 94.28
CA SER A 92 85.26 37.05 93.20
C SER A 92 83.85 37.51 92.82
N GLU A 93 83.24 38.41 93.62
CA GLU A 93 82.02 39.16 93.28
C GLU A 93 82.06 39.78 91.86
N PRO A 94 83.12 40.48 91.42
CA PRO A 94 83.16 41.05 90.06
C PRO A 94 83.16 40.00 88.94
N LEU A 95 83.73 38.81 89.17
CA LEU A 95 83.73 37.71 88.19
C LEU A 95 82.36 37.03 88.12
N ILE A 96 81.69 36.86 89.26
CA ILE A 96 80.33 36.32 89.33
C ILE A 96 79.34 37.30 88.68
N ASP A 97 79.50 38.60 88.92
CA ASP A 97 78.73 39.65 88.26
C ASP A 97 78.94 39.65 86.74
N GLU A 98 80.17 39.47 86.25
CA GLU A 98 80.45 39.37 84.81
C GLU A 98 79.76 38.15 84.17
N VAL A 99 79.78 37.00 84.85
CA VAL A 99 79.10 35.79 84.38
C VAL A 99 77.58 35.94 84.43
N LEU A 100 77.02 36.50 85.51
CA LEU A 100 75.60 36.82 85.61
C LEU A 100 75.18 37.78 84.50
N GLN A 101 75.96 38.81 84.25
CA GLN A 101 75.72 39.77 83.17
C GLN A 101 75.81 39.10 81.79
N GLY A 102 76.74 38.16 81.59
CA GLY A 102 76.83 37.34 80.38
C GLY A 102 75.64 36.38 80.19
N LEU A 103 75.15 35.80 81.28
CA LEU A 103 73.97 34.93 81.29
C LEU A 103 72.69 35.72 81.02
N GLU A 104 72.54 36.88 81.65
CA GLU A 104 71.47 37.83 81.35
C GLU A 104 71.52 38.26 79.88
N ALA A 105 72.69 38.62 79.36
CA ALA A 105 72.85 38.96 77.94
C ALA A 105 72.48 37.79 77.01
N ALA A 106 72.85 36.56 77.36
CA ALA A 106 72.46 35.36 76.61
C ALA A 106 70.95 35.10 76.69
N THR A 107 70.33 35.31 77.85
CA THR A 107 68.87 35.23 78.04
C THR A 107 68.17 36.27 77.17
N TYR A 108 68.63 37.53 77.17
CA TYR A 108 68.12 38.56 76.27
C TYR A 108 68.23 38.16 74.80
N CYS A 109 69.36 37.55 74.38
CA CYS A 109 69.53 37.09 73.00
C CYS A 109 68.58 35.95 72.63
N VAL A 110 68.28 35.04 73.57
CA VAL A 110 67.33 33.94 73.36
C VAL A 110 65.90 34.45 73.30
N ASP A 111 65.55 35.41 74.17
CA ASP A 111 64.23 36.06 74.16
C ASP A 111 64.01 36.83 72.86
N ASP A 112 65.02 37.59 72.39
CA ASP A 112 65.00 38.23 71.08
C ASP A 112 64.79 37.19 69.96
N MET A 113 65.52 36.07 69.99
CA MET A 113 65.36 35.00 68.99
C MET A 113 63.97 34.36 69.00
N ASP A 114 63.37 34.16 70.17
CA ASP A 114 62.00 33.65 70.29
C ASP A 114 60.99 34.66 69.75
N GLU A 115 61.18 35.96 70.00
CA GLU A 115 60.37 37.03 69.39
C GLU A 115 60.50 37.01 67.86
N TRP A 116 61.73 36.90 67.33
CA TRP A 116 61.96 36.77 65.89
C TRP A 116 61.29 35.53 65.29
N LEU A 117 61.41 34.36 65.94
CA LEU A 117 60.74 33.13 65.51
C LEU A 117 59.22 33.25 65.58
N GLY A 118 58.69 33.92 66.59
CA GLY A 118 57.27 34.27 66.72
C GLY A 118 56.79 35.11 65.53
N ILE A 119 57.53 36.17 65.19
CA ILE A 119 57.24 37.03 64.04
C ILE A 119 57.29 36.24 62.73
N PHE A 120 58.31 35.40 62.53
CA PHE A 120 58.42 34.59 61.32
C PHE A 120 57.33 33.52 61.21
N ASN A 121 56.94 32.87 62.30
CA ASN A 121 55.83 31.92 62.31
C ASN A 121 54.51 32.59 61.96
N VAL A 122 54.23 33.78 62.50
CA VAL A 122 53.04 34.56 62.15
C VAL A 122 53.06 34.93 60.66
N LYS A 123 54.21 35.38 60.14
CA LYS A 123 54.37 35.68 58.70
C LYS A 123 54.17 34.44 57.82
N LEU A 124 54.71 33.27 58.20
CA LEU A 124 54.54 32.02 57.45
C LEU A 124 53.10 31.52 57.48
N ARG A 125 52.39 31.68 58.60
CA ARG A 125 50.97 31.36 58.70
C ARG A 125 50.14 32.24 57.77
N HIS A 126 50.35 33.56 57.80
CA HIS A 126 49.65 34.48 56.89
C HIS A 126 49.99 34.17 55.42
N MET A 127 51.26 33.89 55.10
CA MET A 127 51.64 33.49 53.75
C MET A 127 50.98 32.18 53.30
N ARG A 128 50.81 31.20 54.19
CA ARG A 128 50.08 29.96 53.90
C ARG A 128 48.60 30.24 53.63
N GLU A 129 47.95 31.03 54.48
CA GLU A 129 46.56 31.45 54.31
C GLU A 129 46.37 32.22 52.99
N ASP A 130 47.31 33.11 52.65
CA ASP A 130 47.33 33.84 51.38
C ASP A 130 47.52 32.90 50.18
N ILE A 131 48.43 31.92 50.26
CA ILE A 131 48.65 30.92 49.20
C ILE A 131 47.38 30.08 48.99
N GLU A 132 46.74 29.61 50.07
CA GLU A 132 45.50 28.84 49.99
C GLU A 132 44.35 29.68 49.41
N SER A 133 44.25 30.96 49.79
CA SER A 133 43.30 31.92 49.22
C SER A 133 43.55 32.14 47.72
N ILE A 134 44.82 32.28 47.30
CA ILE A 134 45.21 32.40 45.90
C ILE A 134 44.90 31.12 45.12
N GLU A 135 45.21 29.95 45.67
CA GLU A 135 44.97 28.64 45.04
C GLU A 135 43.47 28.40 44.85
N THR A 136 42.66 28.59 45.89
CA THR A 136 41.20 28.45 45.79
C THR A 136 40.60 29.45 44.80
N ARG A 137 41.11 30.69 44.75
CA ARG A 137 40.73 31.68 43.74
C ARG A 137 41.13 31.24 42.33
N ASN A 138 42.35 30.72 42.16
CA ASN A 138 42.87 30.31 40.87
C ASN A 138 42.11 29.08 40.33
N ASN A 139 41.82 28.09 41.19
CA ASN A 139 41.00 26.93 40.84
C ASN A 139 39.59 27.35 40.39
N LYS A 140 38.98 28.34 41.05
CA LYS A 140 37.70 28.91 40.61
C LYS A 140 37.80 29.60 39.25
N LEU A 141 38.86 30.38 39.02
CA LEU A 141 39.11 31.06 37.74
C LEU A 141 39.38 30.06 36.61
N GLU A 142 40.13 28.99 36.87
CA GLU A 142 40.41 27.92 35.93
C GLU A 142 39.13 27.15 35.59
N MET A 143 38.35 26.76 36.60
CA MET A 143 37.05 26.11 36.39
C MET A 143 36.10 27.01 35.59
N GLN A 144 36.07 28.32 35.88
CA GLN A 144 35.30 29.28 35.09
C GLN A 144 35.80 29.37 33.65
N SER A 145 37.12 29.39 33.44
CA SER A 145 37.75 29.42 32.10
C SER A 145 37.41 28.17 31.28
N VAL A 146 37.51 26.98 31.89
CA VAL A 146 37.15 25.70 31.27
C VAL A 146 35.66 25.68 30.92
N ASN A 147 34.79 26.06 31.86
CA ASN A 147 33.34 26.12 31.64
C ASN A 147 32.97 27.13 30.54
N ASN A 148 33.64 28.27 30.46
CA ASN A 148 33.42 29.25 29.39
C ASN A 148 33.85 28.69 28.03
N LYS A 149 34.98 27.97 27.96
CA LYS A 149 35.43 27.34 26.71
C LYS A 149 34.46 26.26 26.24
N THR A 150 33.97 25.40 27.13
CA THR A 150 32.95 24.39 26.78
C THR A 150 31.62 25.02 26.41
N LEU A 151 31.20 26.09 27.09
CA LEU A 151 29.98 26.82 26.75
C LEU A 151 30.07 27.46 25.35
N ILE A 152 31.20 28.08 25.01
CA ILE A 152 31.41 28.65 23.66
C ILE A 152 31.35 27.55 22.60
N ALA A 153 32.02 26.41 22.83
CA ALA A 153 32.00 25.29 21.90
C ALA A 153 30.57 24.73 21.69
N GLU A 154 29.74 24.66 22.73
CA GLU A 154 28.32 24.27 22.57
C GLU A 154 27.47 25.35 21.90
N LEU A 155 27.74 26.63 22.15
CA LEU A 155 27.07 27.73 21.46
C LEU A 155 27.37 27.72 19.96
N ASP A 156 28.63 27.47 19.57
CA ASP A 156 29.05 27.39 18.18
C ASP A 156 28.36 26.22 17.45
N LYS A 157 28.31 25.04 18.08
CA LYS A 157 27.54 23.90 17.54
C LYS A 157 26.06 24.23 17.34
N LEU A 158 25.45 24.98 18.26
CA LEU A 158 24.06 25.40 18.15
C LEU A 158 23.88 26.42 17.01
N LEU A 159 24.82 27.36 16.87
CA LEU A 159 24.80 28.37 15.80
C LEU A 159 24.95 27.74 14.41
N GLU A 160 25.86 26.78 14.24
CA GLU A 160 26.04 26.05 12.99
C GLU A 160 24.75 25.35 12.54
N ARG A 161 23.98 24.78 13.49
CA ARG A 161 22.70 24.12 13.20
C ARG A 161 21.56 25.08 12.83
N LEU A 162 21.62 26.32 13.32
CA LEU A 162 20.55 27.32 13.14
C LEU A 162 20.83 28.30 11.99
N CYS A 163 22.06 28.34 11.47
CA CYS A 163 22.45 29.26 10.42
C CYS A 163 22.03 28.72 9.04
N VAL A 164 21.33 29.54 8.26
CA VAL A 164 21.02 29.24 6.86
C VAL A 164 22.23 29.60 5.99
N PRO A 165 22.84 28.65 5.26
CA PRO A 165 23.91 28.96 4.32
C PRO A 165 23.46 29.99 3.29
N SER A 166 24.30 30.99 3.02
CA SER A 166 24.00 32.07 2.07
C SER A 166 23.71 31.55 0.65
N GLU A 167 24.37 30.45 0.27
CA GLU A 167 24.21 29.74 -1.00
C GLU A 167 22.78 29.21 -1.21
N TYR A 168 22.12 28.76 -0.13
CA TYR A 168 20.75 28.23 -0.17
C TYR A 168 19.70 29.30 0.10
N ALA A 169 20.05 30.38 0.80
CA ALA A 169 19.12 31.46 1.14
C ALA A 169 18.48 32.08 -0.11
N ALA A 170 19.26 32.30 -1.17
CA ALA A 170 18.77 32.83 -2.44
C ALA A 170 17.78 31.87 -3.13
N SER A 171 18.11 30.58 -3.19
CA SER A 171 17.27 29.54 -3.79
C SER A 171 15.94 29.35 -3.03
N LEU A 172 15.99 29.37 -1.70
CA LEU A 172 14.82 29.13 -0.84
C LEU A 172 13.84 30.32 -0.81
N THR A 173 14.33 31.56 -1.00
CA THR A 173 13.49 32.76 -0.96
C THR A 173 13.06 33.24 -2.35
N GLY A 174 13.96 33.17 -3.33
CA GLY A 174 13.95 34.01 -4.53
C GLY A 174 14.23 33.30 -5.85
N GLY A 175 15.01 32.20 -5.85
CA GLY A 175 15.60 31.58 -7.04
C GLY A 175 14.62 31.06 -8.09
N SER A 176 15.04 31.04 -9.36
CA SER A 176 14.23 30.45 -10.43
C SER A 176 14.21 28.92 -10.33
N PHE A 177 13.19 28.31 -10.92
CA PHE A 177 13.05 26.85 -11.01
C PHE A 177 13.37 26.34 -12.41
N ASP A 178 14.24 27.05 -13.13
CA ASP A 178 14.71 26.61 -14.44
C ASP A 178 15.62 25.38 -14.30
N GLU A 179 15.75 24.61 -15.38
CA GLU A 179 16.53 23.36 -15.40
C GLU A 179 17.99 23.55 -14.93
N SER A 180 18.62 24.69 -15.25
CA SER A 180 19.98 25.02 -14.81
C SER A 180 20.13 25.21 -13.30
N CYS A 181 19.06 25.65 -12.63
CA CYS A 181 19.05 25.93 -11.19
C CYS A 181 18.46 24.78 -10.37
N MET A 182 18.01 23.69 -11.02
CA MET A 182 17.35 22.57 -10.35
C MET A 182 18.23 21.89 -9.31
N LEU A 183 19.51 21.64 -9.61
CA LEU A 183 20.42 20.97 -8.68
C LEU A 183 20.55 21.76 -7.38
N GLN A 184 20.79 23.07 -7.48
CA GLN A 184 20.90 23.96 -6.33
C GLN A 184 19.59 24.06 -5.53
N ASN A 185 18.43 24.06 -6.21
CA ASN A 185 17.13 24.04 -5.54
C ASN A 185 16.86 22.71 -4.80
N ILE A 186 17.33 21.59 -5.35
CA ILE A 186 17.24 20.28 -4.71
C ILE A 186 18.12 20.25 -3.45
N GLU A 187 19.39 20.62 -3.56
CA GLU A 187 20.33 20.68 -2.43
C GLU A 187 19.83 21.61 -1.32
N ALA A 188 19.29 22.78 -1.70
CA ALA A 188 18.69 23.71 -0.74
C ALA A 188 17.45 23.11 -0.03
N CYS A 189 16.62 22.35 -0.76
CA CYS A 189 15.46 21.66 -0.20
C CYS A 189 15.87 20.50 0.73
N GLU A 190 16.90 19.73 0.36
CA GLU A 190 17.49 18.68 1.20
C GLU A 190 18.05 19.27 2.49
N TRP A 191 18.83 20.34 2.39
CA TRP A 191 19.37 21.06 3.54
C TRP A 191 18.25 21.54 4.46
N LEU A 192 17.20 22.18 3.91
CA LEU A 192 16.07 22.66 4.71
C LEU A 192 15.33 21.52 5.41
N THR A 193 15.16 20.38 4.73
CA THR A 193 14.56 19.18 5.31
C THR A 193 15.41 18.63 6.46
N GLY A 194 16.74 18.59 6.28
CA GLY A 194 17.70 18.18 7.29
C GLY A 194 17.71 19.12 8.50
N ALA A 195 17.69 20.44 8.25
CA ALA A 195 17.67 21.47 9.28
C ALA A 195 16.40 21.37 10.15
N LEU A 196 15.22 21.23 9.53
CA LEU A 196 13.96 21.06 10.27
C LEU A 196 13.96 19.77 11.11
N ARG A 197 14.41 18.66 10.54
CA ARG A 197 14.49 17.36 11.24
C ARG A 197 15.55 17.34 12.35
N GLY A 198 16.65 18.07 12.17
CA GLY A 198 17.70 18.24 13.16
C GLY A 198 17.26 19.05 14.38
N LEU A 199 16.15 19.81 14.26
CA LEU A 199 15.51 20.56 15.34
C LEU A 199 14.35 19.79 16.01
N GLU A 200 14.08 18.56 15.58
CA GLU A 200 13.06 17.67 16.14
C GLU A 200 13.70 16.57 17.02
N ALA A 201 12.93 16.04 17.98
CA ALA A 201 13.37 14.94 18.83
C ALA A 201 13.52 13.64 18.01
N PRO A 202 14.52 12.77 18.26
CA PRO A 202 15.48 12.77 19.38
C PRO A 202 16.79 13.53 19.11
N ASN A 203 16.95 14.14 17.93
CA ASN A 203 18.23 14.73 17.48
C ASN A 203 18.60 16.05 18.18
N PHE A 204 17.64 16.60 18.92
CA PHE A 204 17.74 17.89 19.59
C PHE A 204 17.28 17.77 21.05
N ASP A 205 18.12 18.20 21.99
CA ASP A 205 17.77 18.18 23.42
C ASP A 205 16.52 19.07 23.66
N PRO A 206 15.47 18.54 24.30
CA PRO A 206 14.26 19.30 24.63
C PRO A 206 14.51 20.61 25.40
N ASN A 207 15.63 20.73 26.10
CA ASN A 207 16.01 21.95 26.83
C ASN A 207 16.36 23.09 25.89
N TYR A 208 17.05 22.82 24.76
CA TYR A 208 17.32 23.84 23.75
C TYR A 208 16.03 24.33 23.08
N ALA A 209 15.02 23.46 22.93
CA ALA A 209 13.73 23.84 22.34
C ALA A 209 12.96 24.90 23.16
N LYS A 210 13.30 25.08 24.45
CA LYS A 210 12.72 26.13 25.30
C LYS A 210 13.32 27.50 25.02
N MET A 211 14.52 27.58 24.45
CA MET A 211 15.21 28.84 24.17
C MET A 211 14.45 29.68 23.14
N ARG A 212 14.36 31.00 23.39
CA ARG A 212 13.68 31.94 22.49
C ARG A 212 14.31 31.94 21.09
N ALA A 213 15.64 32.02 21.01
CA ALA A 213 16.37 32.06 19.74
C ALA A 213 16.09 30.84 18.85
N VAL A 214 16.04 29.64 19.45
CA VAL A 214 15.72 28.39 18.73
C VAL A 214 14.28 28.41 18.22
N LYS A 215 13.32 28.88 19.03
CA LYS A 215 11.92 29.02 18.62
C LYS A 215 11.74 30.01 17.47
N GLU A 216 12.40 31.16 17.54
CA GLU A 216 12.38 32.18 16.48
C GLU A 216 12.99 31.64 15.19
N LYS A 217 14.15 30.98 15.25
CA LYS A 217 14.79 30.36 14.08
C LYS A 217 13.98 29.22 13.49
N ARG A 218 13.36 28.38 14.32
CA ARG A 218 12.43 27.34 13.85
C ARG A 218 11.24 27.95 13.09
N ALA A 219 10.68 29.05 13.59
CA ALA A 219 9.60 29.76 12.93
C ALA A 219 10.05 30.39 11.58
N GLU A 220 11.28 30.90 11.52
CA GLU A 220 11.89 31.41 10.28
C GLU A 220 12.06 30.29 9.24
N LEU A 221 12.58 29.12 9.64
CA LEU A 221 12.72 27.95 8.76
C LEU A 221 11.37 27.42 8.28
N GLU A 222 10.34 27.38 9.13
CA GLU A 222 8.98 26.98 8.73
C GLU A 222 8.34 28.00 7.75
N LYS A 223 8.63 29.29 7.93
CA LYS A 223 8.21 30.32 6.96
C LYS A 223 8.93 30.15 5.62
N LEU A 224 10.24 29.85 5.65
CA LEU A 224 11.04 29.61 4.47
C LEU A 224 10.54 28.38 3.71
N LYS A 225 10.29 27.28 4.43
CA LYS A 225 9.64 26.06 3.94
C LYS A 225 8.32 26.34 3.24
N SER A 226 7.41 27.04 3.91
CA SER A 226 6.10 27.39 3.35
C SER A 226 6.23 28.24 2.08
N THR A 227 7.18 29.16 2.06
CA THR A 227 7.46 30.03 0.91
C THR A 227 8.01 29.24 -0.28
N PHE A 228 9.00 28.38 -0.03
CA PHE A 228 9.60 27.53 -1.05
C PHE A 228 8.60 26.54 -1.65
N VAL A 229 7.86 25.81 -0.79
CA VAL A 229 6.84 24.84 -1.23
C VAL A 229 5.77 25.50 -2.08
N ARG A 230 5.27 26.66 -1.65
CA ARG A 230 4.25 27.39 -2.42
C ARG A 230 4.76 27.77 -3.80
N ARG A 231 5.96 28.35 -3.88
CA ARG A 231 6.56 28.78 -5.16
C ARG A 231 6.87 27.59 -6.07
N ALA A 232 7.48 26.55 -5.53
CA ALA A 232 7.82 25.35 -6.29
C ALA A 232 6.55 24.65 -6.81
N SER A 233 5.53 24.50 -5.97
CA SER A 233 4.26 23.90 -6.36
C SER A 233 3.54 24.72 -7.44
N GLU A 234 3.56 26.05 -7.32
CA GLU A 234 2.97 26.96 -8.31
C GLU A 234 3.72 26.91 -9.65
N PHE A 235 5.05 26.91 -9.61
CA PHE A 235 5.89 26.74 -10.80
C PHE A 235 5.61 25.40 -11.49
N LEU A 236 5.69 24.28 -10.76
CA LEU A 236 5.48 22.94 -11.33
C LEU A 236 4.08 22.79 -11.92
N ARG A 237 3.05 23.31 -11.23
CA ARG A 237 1.67 23.32 -11.72
C ARG A 237 1.56 24.05 -13.06
N ASN A 238 2.13 25.25 -13.15
CA ASN A 238 2.05 26.06 -14.37
C ASN A 238 2.93 25.47 -15.49
N TYR A 239 4.11 24.95 -15.15
CA TYR A 239 5.04 24.35 -16.09
C TYR A 239 4.43 23.10 -16.75
N PHE A 240 3.92 22.15 -15.96
CA PHE A 240 3.29 20.95 -16.53
C PHE A 240 2.06 21.27 -17.37
N ALA A 241 1.22 22.20 -16.92
CA ALA A 241 0.10 22.69 -17.73
C ALA A 241 0.58 23.28 -19.07
N SER A 242 1.62 24.13 -19.04
CA SER A 242 2.16 24.74 -20.26
C SER A 242 2.76 23.73 -21.25
N LEU A 243 3.36 22.64 -20.76
CA LEU A 243 3.86 21.55 -21.62
C LEU A 243 2.70 20.86 -22.35
N VAL A 244 1.62 20.60 -21.63
CA VAL A 244 0.43 19.97 -22.20
C VAL A 244 -0.28 20.94 -23.16
N ASP A 245 -0.44 22.21 -22.80
CA ASP A 245 -1.05 23.24 -23.65
C ASP A 245 -0.27 23.43 -24.96
N PHE A 246 1.06 23.35 -24.91
CA PHE A 246 1.90 23.37 -26.09
C PHE A 246 1.58 22.19 -27.03
N MET A 247 1.49 20.97 -26.49
CA MET A 247 1.13 19.77 -27.29
C MET A 247 -0.29 19.86 -27.82
N ILE A 248 -1.24 20.37 -27.03
CA ILE A 248 -2.64 20.58 -27.45
C ILE A 248 -2.73 21.60 -28.59
N SER A 249 -1.91 22.64 -28.57
CA SER A 249 -1.94 23.70 -29.57
C SER A 249 -1.37 23.25 -30.91
N ASP A 250 -0.35 22.40 -30.89
CA ASP A 250 0.29 21.90 -32.10
C ASP A 250 -0.46 20.71 -32.71
N LYS A 251 -1.02 20.93 -33.90
CA LYS A 251 -1.80 19.92 -34.64
C LYS A 251 -0.97 18.71 -35.07
N THR A 252 0.36 18.81 -35.11
CA THR A 252 1.25 17.72 -35.55
C THR A 252 1.27 16.54 -34.58
N PHE A 253 0.87 16.75 -33.32
CA PHE A 253 0.74 15.68 -32.32
C PHE A 253 -0.50 14.79 -32.55
N PHE A 254 -1.52 15.30 -33.24
CA PHE A 254 -2.79 14.61 -33.42
C PHE A 254 -2.88 13.88 -34.76
N SER A 255 -3.77 12.89 -34.82
CA SER A 255 -4.17 12.29 -36.10
C SER A 255 -4.86 13.33 -36.98
N GLN A 256 -4.56 13.30 -38.27
CA GLN A 256 -5.11 14.22 -39.27
C GLN A 256 -5.69 13.43 -40.44
N ARG A 257 -6.45 14.10 -41.30
CA ARG A 257 -7.11 13.46 -42.44
C ARG A 257 -6.11 12.75 -43.35
N GLY A 258 -6.22 11.43 -43.44
CA GLY A 258 -5.31 10.57 -44.20
C GLY A 258 -4.03 10.16 -43.48
N GLN A 259 -3.82 10.61 -42.23
CA GLN A 259 -2.65 10.30 -41.42
C GLN A 259 -3.07 9.91 -39.99
N LEU A 260 -3.22 8.61 -39.79
CA LEU A 260 -3.43 8.03 -38.46
C LEU A 260 -2.10 8.01 -37.70
N LYS A 261 -2.01 8.79 -36.62
CA LYS A 261 -0.80 8.90 -35.78
C LYS A 261 -1.05 8.27 -34.42
N ARG A 262 -0.08 7.49 -33.93
CA ARG A 262 -0.10 6.97 -32.56
C ARG A 262 0.33 8.09 -31.61
N PRO A 263 -0.40 8.31 -30.49
CA PRO A 263 0.06 9.21 -29.44
C PRO A 263 1.45 8.82 -28.93
N ASP A 264 2.30 9.82 -28.68
CA ASP A 264 3.64 9.64 -28.13
C ASP A 264 3.93 10.72 -27.10
N HIS A 265 4.17 10.29 -25.86
CA HIS A 265 4.41 11.16 -24.71
C HIS A 265 5.86 11.08 -24.22
N ALA A 266 6.80 10.50 -24.98
CA ALA A 266 8.18 10.31 -24.55
C ALA A 266 8.85 11.63 -24.13
N ASP A 267 8.74 12.67 -24.97
CA ASP A 267 9.33 14.00 -24.70
C ASP A 267 8.67 14.71 -23.51
N LEU A 268 7.34 14.61 -23.39
CA LEU A 268 6.58 15.14 -22.24
C LEU A 268 7.06 14.47 -20.95
N ARG A 269 7.12 13.13 -20.92
CA ARG A 269 7.57 12.35 -19.76
C ARG A 269 9.02 12.66 -19.43
N TYR A 270 9.89 12.85 -20.43
CA TYR A 270 11.29 13.25 -20.21
C TYR A 270 11.38 14.59 -19.50
N LYS A 271 10.70 15.63 -20.00
CA LYS A 271 10.66 16.96 -19.38
C LYS A 271 10.05 16.95 -17.98
N CYS A 272 9.04 16.13 -17.74
CA CYS A 272 8.47 15.94 -16.40
C CYS A 272 9.49 15.29 -15.45
N ARG A 273 10.20 14.25 -15.91
CA ARG A 273 11.19 13.50 -15.10
C ARG A 273 12.35 14.36 -14.60
N THR A 274 12.73 15.42 -15.30
CA THR A 274 13.74 16.39 -14.83
C THR A 274 13.40 16.95 -13.44
N TYR A 275 12.10 17.06 -13.11
CA TYR A 275 11.62 17.59 -11.83
C TYR A 275 11.23 16.51 -10.81
N ALA A 276 11.41 15.22 -11.13
CA ALA A 276 10.96 14.12 -10.27
C ALA A 276 11.66 14.11 -8.90
N ARG A 277 12.97 14.41 -8.85
CA ARG A 277 13.71 14.52 -7.59
C ARG A 277 13.17 15.66 -6.72
N LEU A 278 12.89 16.82 -7.31
CA LEU A 278 12.30 17.94 -6.58
C LEU A 278 10.94 17.56 -5.95
N LEU A 279 10.10 16.82 -6.67
CA LEU A 279 8.81 16.31 -6.14
C LEU A 279 9.00 15.40 -4.92
N GLN A 280 10.02 14.53 -4.93
CA GLN A 280 10.33 13.66 -3.79
C GLN A 280 10.70 14.48 -2.55
N HIS A 281 11.56 15.49 -2.71
CA HIS A 281 11.94 16.36 -1.60
C HIS A 281 10.77 17.23 -1.13
N LEU A 282 9.94 17.74 -2.05
CA LEU A 282 8.72 18.48 -1.70
C LEU A 282 7.73 17.61 -0.90
N LYS A 283 7.54 16.34 -1.26
CA LYS A 283 6.72 15.38 -0.47
C LYS A 283 7.25 15.24 0.96
N SER A 284 8.58 15.16 1.11
CA SER A 284 9.23 15.02 2.42
C SER A 284 9.08 16.28 3.27
N LEU A 285 9.07 17.45 2.62
CA LEU A 285 8.96 18.75 3.27
C LEU A 285 7.51 19.07 3.68
N ASP A 286 6.54 18.86 2.80
CA ASP A 286 5.10 19.04 3.06
C ASP A 286 4.27 17.94 2.38
N LYS A 287 3.63 17.09 3.18
CA LYS A 287 2.79 16.00 2.68
C LYS A 287 1.55 16.49 1.92
N ASN A 288 1.09 17.71 2.18
CA ASN A 288 -0.14 18.25 1.61
C ASN A 288 0.08 18.95 0.26
N CYS A 289 1.34 19.26 -0.10
CA CYS A 289 1.62 20.04 -1.31
C CYS A 289 1.29 19.28 -2.61
N LEU A 290 1.44 17.95 -2.61
CA LEU A 290 1.29 17.15 -3.82
C LEU A 290 -0.17 16.97 -4.25
N GLY A 291 -1.15 17.07 -3.34
CA GLY A 291 -2.56 16.84 -3.67
C GLY A 291 -3.08 17.77 -4.78
N PRO A 292 -3.00 19.10 -4.61
CA PRO A 292 -3.40 20.07 -5.63
C PRO A 292 -2.58 19.94 -6.94
N LEU A 293 -1.29 19.60 -6.83
CA LEU A 293 -0.41 19.45 -7.99
C LEU A 293 -0.78 18.21 -8.82
N ARG A 294 -1.01 17.07 -8.16
CA ARG A 294 -1.50 15.83 -8.78
C ARG A 294 -2.79 16.09 -9.54
N LYS A 295 -3.76 16.75 -8.90
CA LYS A 295 -5.05 17.08 -9.51
C LYS A 295 -4.89 17.97 -10.75
N ALA A 296 -4.11 19.05 -10.66
CA ALA A 296 -3.89 19.95 -11.80
C ALA A 296 -3.20 19.25 -12.99
N TYR A 297 -2.21 18.38 -12.71
CA TYR A 297 -1.57 17.55 -13.72
C TYR A 297 -2.55 16.59 -14.38
N CYS A 298 -3.34 15.86 -13.59
CA CYS A 298 -4.31 14.89 -14.09
C CYS A 298 -5.37 15.56 -14.99
N ILE A 299 -5.90 16.72 -14.58
CA ILE A 299 -6.85 17.49 -15.39
C ILE A 299 -6.23 17.93 -16.72
N SER A 300 -4.99 18.44 -16.69
CA SER A 300 -4.32 18.91 -17.91
C SER A 300 -4.07 17.74 -18.86
N LEU A 301 -3.51 16.63 -18.37
CA LEU A 301 -3.22 15.45 -19.17
C LEU A 301 -4.48 14.75 -19.67
N ASN A 302 -5.58 14.75 -18.90
CA ASN A 302 -6.88 14.26 -19.35
C ASN A 302 -7.34 15.00 -20.62
N LEU A 303 -7.23 16.33 -20.65
CA LEU A 303 -7.61 17.12 -21.84
C LEU A 303 -6.83 16.71 -23.08
N LEU A 304 -5.54 16.41 -22.94
CA LEU A 304 -4.70 15.91 -24.03
C LEU A 304 -5.17 14.51 -24.47
N LEU A 305 -5.24 13.55 -23.53
CA LEU A 305 -5.64 12.17 -23.81
C LEU A 305 -7.02 12.08 -24.49
N ARG A 306 -7.99 12.85 -24.01
CA ARG A 306 -9.33 12.91 -24.59
C ARG A 306 -9.32 13.49 -26.00
N ARG A 307 -8.56 14.54 -26.24
CA ARG A 307 -8.43 15.11 -27.59
C ARG A 307 -7.73 14.15 -28.54
N GLU A 308 -6.69 13.46 -28.09
CA GLU A 308 -6.02 12.42 -28.86
C GLU A 308 -6.97 11.26 -29.21
N ALA A 309 -7.71 10.74 -28.24
CA ALA A 309 -8.71 9.70 -28.44
C ALA A 309 -9.78 10.14 -29.45
N ARG A 310 -10.27 11.37 -29.32
CA ARG A 310 -11.28 11.94 -30.22
C ARG A 310 -10.78 12.10 -31.65
N GLU A 311 -9.63 12.71 -31.86
CA GLU A 311 -9.10 12.92 -33.22
C GLU A 311 -8.68 11.58 -33.86
N PHE A 312 -8.14 10.65 -33.08
CA PHE A 312 -7.86 9.30 -33.55
C PHE A 312 -9.15 8.56 -33.95
N ALA A 313 -10.20 8.63 -33.13
CA ALA A 313 -11.51 8.08 -33.44
C ALA A 313 -12.15 8.73 -34.67
N ASN A 314 -12.04 10.06 -34.82
CA ASN A 314 -12.51 10.78 -36.00
C ASN A 314 -11.83 10.27 -37.26
N GLU A 315 -10.51 10.11 -37.22
CA GLU A 315 -9.73 9.67 -38.38
C GLU A 315 -9.95 8.20 -38.69
N LEU A 316 -10.09 7.32 -37.69
CA LEU A 316 -10.49 5.94 -37.90
C LEU A 316 -11.83 5.85 -38.64
N ARG A 317 -12.83 6.63 -38.19
CA ARG A 317 -14.15 6.66 -38.84
C ARG A 317 -14.09 7.22 -40.25
N ALA A 318 -13.24 8.22 -40.50
CA ALA A 318 -13.08 8.83 -41.82
C ALA A 318 -12.32 7.95 -42.83
N SER A 319 -11.36 7.14 -42.34
CA SER A 319 -10.53 6.25 -43.16
C SER A 319 -11.18 4.89 -43.43
N THR A 320 -12.12 4.45 -42.59
CA THR A 320 -12.86 3.19 -42.81
C THR A 320 -13.89 3.35 -43.93
N LYS A 321 -13.78 2.51 -44.96
CA LYS A 321 -14.75 2.42 -46.06
C LYS A 321 -16.00 1.68 -45.60
N ALA A 322 -16.91 2.38 -44.91
CA ALA A 322 -18.18 1.79 -44.50
C ALA A 322 -19.15 1.64 -45.69
N PRO A 323 -19.91 0.53 -45.78
CA PRO A 323 -21.01 0.42 -46.73
C PRO A 323 -22.05 1.52 -46.46
N LYS A 324 -22.53 2.18 -47.52
CA LYS A 324 -23.41 3.37 -47.43
C LYS A 324 -24.85 3.05 -47.01
N THR A 325 -25.23 1.77 -46.99
CA THR A 325 -26.58 1.33 -46.68
C THR A 325 -26.56 0.60 -45.34
N PRO A 326 -27.27 1.07 -44.30
CA PRO A 326 -27.39 0.36 -43.05
C PRO A 326 -28.09 -0.97 -43.30
N THR A 327 -27.56 -2.06 -42.73
CA THR A 327 -28.13 -3.39 -42.97
C THR A 327 -29.41 -3.56 -42.15
N VAL A 328 -30.56 -3.29 -42.76
CA VAL A 328 -31.86 -3.48 -42.12
C VAL A 328 -32.21 -4.97 -42.13
N TRP A 329 -32.39 -5.56 -40.95
CA TRP A 329 -32.75 -6.97 -40.73
C TRP A 329 -33.98 -7.45 -41.53
N LEU A 330 -34.87 -6.53 -41.94
CA LEU A 330 -36.14 -6.84 -42.61
C LEU A 330 -36.22 -6.56 -44.13
N GLU A 331 -35.23 -5.90 -44.75
CA GLU A 331 -35.30 -5.42 -46.16
C GLU A 331 -34.30 -6.12 -47.11
N ALA A 332 -34.07 -7.43 -46.95
CA ALA A 332 -33.60 -8.22 -48.08
C ALA A 332 -34.81 -8.50 -48.99
N SER A 333 -34.87 -7.77 -50.12
CA SER A 333 -35.95 -7.83 -51.11
C SER A 333 -36.22 -9.27 -51.58
N THR A 334 -37.49 -9.61 -51.77
CA THR A 334 -38.03 -10.88 -52.28
C THR A 334 -37.74 -11.11 -53.78
N GLY A 335 -36.50 -10.85 -54.21
CA GLY A 335 -36.02 -11.11 -55.57
C GLY A 335 -35.03 -12.26 -55.57
N SER A 336 -35.47 -13.43 -56.07
CA SER A 336 -34.57 -14.51 -56.46
C SER A 336 -33.57 -13.96 -57.49
N GLY A 337 -32.28 -13.89 -57.14
CA GLY A 337 -31.22 -13.54 -58.09
C GLY A 337 -30.19 -12.49 -57.68
N GLN A 338 -29.96 -12.21 -56.40
CA GLN A 338 -28.76 -11.47 -55.99
C GLN A 338 -27.93 -12.27 -55.00
N ASN A 339 -26.74 -12.72 -55.45
CA ASN A 339 -25.60 -12.95 -54.58
C ASN A 339 -25.31 -11.62 -53.85
N THR A 340 -25.97 -11.40 -52.71
CA THR A 340 -25.61 -10.34 -51.79
C THR A 340 -24.34 -10.79 -51.09
N ASN A 341 -23.19 -10.50 -51.70
CA ASN A 341 -21.93 -10.53 -50.96
C ASN A 341 -22.14 -9.68 -49.71
N ALA A 342 -22.08 -10.32 -48.53
CA ALA A 342 -22.16 -9.65 -47.25
C ALA A 342 -21.17 -8.48 -47.29
N ALA A 343 -21.65 -7.26 -47.05
CA ALA A 343 -20.75 -6.12 -46.96
C ALA A 343 -19.75 -6.41 -45.84
N ASP A 344 -18.46 -6.43 -46.16
CA ASP A 344 -17.36 -6.71 -45.23
C ASP A 344 -17.27 -5.57 -44.19
N THR A 345 -18.12 -5.63 -43.15
CA THR A 345 -18.10 -4.70 -42.01
C THR A 345 -17.05 -5.11 -40.97
N SER A 346 -16.25 -6.14 -41.26
CA SER A 346 -15.02 -6.50 -40.56
C SER A 346 -14.10 -5.30 -40.35
N THR A 347 -13.99 -4.42 -41.36
CA THR A 347 -13.21 -3.18 -41.29
C THR A 347 -13.66 -2.18 -40.22
N VAL A 348 -14.95 -2.21 -39.84
CA VAL A 348 -15.54 -1.38 -38.78
C VAL A 348 -15.14 -1.91 -37.40
N SER A 349 -15.25 -3.23 -37.20
CA SER A 349 -14.77 -3.90 -35.98
C SER A 349 -13.25 -3.78 -35.81
N ASP A 350 -12.49 -3.83 -36.91
CA ASP A 350 -11.05 -3.61 -36.92
C ASP A 350 -10.67 -2.19 -36.49
N ALA A 351 -11.49 -1.19 -36.82
CA ALA A 351 -11.27 0.19 -36.37
C ALA A 351 -11.40 0.30 -34.85
N TYR A 352 -12.41 -0.35 -34.26
CA TYR A 352 -12.56 -0.46 -32.81
C TYR A 352 -11.37 -1.21 -32.17
N ALA A 353 -10.98 -2.35 -32.76
CA ALA A 353 -9.82 -3.12 -32.29
C ALA A 353 -8.52 -2.29 -32.30
N LYS A 354 -8.29 -1.50 -33.37
CA LYS A 354 -7.14 -0.58 -33.47
C LYS A 354 -7.17 0.49 -32.39
N MET A 355 -8.34 1.05 -32.07
CA MET A 355 -8.48 2.01 -30.98
C MET A 355 -8.06 1.42 -29.64
N LEU A 356 -8.56 0.22 -29.29
CA LEU A 356 -8.15 -0.46 -28.07
C LEU A 356 -6.66 -0.83 -28.07
N THR A 357 -6.12 -1.30 -29.21
CA THR A 357 -4.71 -1.68 -29.34
C THR A 357 -3.75 -0.52 -29.08
N ILE A 358 -4.15 0.71 -29.42
CA ILE A 358 -3.31 1.90 -29.22
C ILE A 358 -3.53 2.50 -27.84
N PHE A 359 -4.78 2.72 -27.43
CA PHE A 359 -5.06 3.48 -26.22
C PHE A 359 -4.95 2.63 -24.95
N ILE A 360 -5.31 1.34 -24.96
CA ILE A 360 -5.23 0.54 -23.73
C ILE A 360 -3.80 0.49 -23.17
N PRO A 361 -2.75 0.17 -23.95
CA PRO A 361 -1.36 0.25 -23.46
C PRO A 361 -0.96 1.67 -23.05
N LEU A 362 -1.35 2.70 -23.81
CA LEU A 362 -1.05 4.09 -23.48
C LEU A 362 -1.62 4.50 -22.12
N LEU A 363 -2.88 4.16 -21.83
CA LEU A 363 -3.53 4.49 -20.57
C LEU A 363 -2.91 3.73 -19.39
N VAL A 364 -2.50 2.47 -19.59
CA VAL A 364 -1.74 1.70 -18.59
C VAL A 364 -0.40 2.37 -18.32
N ASP A 365 0.33 2.76 -19.37
CA ASP A 365 1.63 3.41 -19.24
C ASP A 365 1.52 4.78 -18.58
N GLU A 366 0.50 5.58 -18.88
CA GLU A 366 0.23 6.86 -18.21
C GLU A 366 -0.16 6.69 -16.75
N SER A 367 -0.99 5.69 -16.43
CA SER A 367 -1.37 5.37 -15.05
C SER A 367 -0.14 4.96 -14.22
N SER A 368 0.72 4.12 -14.81
CA SER A 368 1.98 3.71 -14.19
C SER A 368 2.95 4.89 -14.05
N PHE A 369 3.09 5.72 -15.09
CA PHE A 369 3.92 6.90 -15.05
C PHE A 369 3.48 7.86 -13.95
N LEU A 370 2.17 8.16 -13.86
CA LEU A 370 1.59 9.00 -12.81
C LEU A 370 1.93 8.47 -11.41
N ALA A 371 1.74 7.17 -11.18
CA ALA A 371 2.00 6.54 -9.88
C ALA A 371 3.45 6.76 -9.42
N HIS A 372 4.42 6.52 -10.32
CA HIS A 372 5.85 6.67 -10.00
C HIS A 372 6.27 8.15 -9.94
N PHE A 373 5.88 8.96 -10.92
CA PHE A 373 6.28 10.36 -11.06
C PHE A 373 5.75 11.22 -9.91
N MET A 374 4.50 11.03 -9.51
CA MET A 374 3.86 11.80 -8.44
C MET A 374 4.08 11.22 -7.03
N CYS A 375 5.07 10.32 -6.88
CA CYS A 375 5.53 9.80 -5.59
C CYS A 375 4.45 9.09 -4.76
N PHE A 376 3.65 8.23 -5.39
CA PHE A 376 2.78 7.30 -4.65
C PHE A 376 3.58 6.09 -4.15
N GLU A 377 3.46 5.74 -2.88
CA GLU A 377 4.13 4.59 -2.24
C GLU A 377 3.27 3.32 -2.41
N VAL A 378 2.97 2.99 -3.66
CA VAL A 378 2.22 1.77 -4.02
C VAL A 378 3.21 0.76 -4.62
N PRO A 379 3.12 -0.55 -4.30
CA PRO A 379 3.89 -1.57 -5.00
C PRO A 379 3.73 -1.38 -6.51
N ALA A 380 4.85 -1.32 -7.22
CA ALA A 380 4.88 -0.96 -8.63
C ALA A 380 3.84 -1.77 -9.43
N LEU A 381 3.01 -1.08 -10.23
CA LEU A 381 2.03 -1.66 -11.17
C LEU A 381 2.72 -2.37 -12.36
N VAL A 382 3.92 -2.90 -12.15
CA VAL A 382 4.81 -3.45 -13.17
C VAL A 382 4.56 -4.95 -13.30
N PRO A 383 4.53 -5.53 -14.51
CA PRO A 383 4.48 -6.98 -14.68
C PRO A 383 5.66 -7.64 -13.97
N PRO A 384 5.52 -8.84 -13.41
CA PRO A 384 6.65 -9.57 -12.83
C PRO A 384 7.60 -9.97 -13.97
N GLY A 385 8.61 -9.15 -14.22
CA GLY A 385 9.59 -9.38 -15.28
C GLY A 385 10.81 -8.50 -15.09
N ASN A 386 11.95 -9.15 -14.83
CA ASN A 386 13.30 -8.61 -14.71
C ASN A 386 13.62 -7.76 -13.48
N LYS A 387 13.81 -8.45 -12.34
CA LYS A 387 14.92 -8.06 -11.45
C LYS A 387 16.22 -8.64 -12.05
N PRO A 388 17.31 -7.87 -12.17
CA PRO A 388 18.60 -8.44 -12.54
C PRO A 388 19.07 -9.35 -11.40
N ALA A 389 19.38 -10.59 -11.74
CA ALA A 389 19.95 -11.57 -10.85
C ALA A 389 21.35 -11.12 -10.40
N TYR A 390 21.50 -10.81 -9.12
CA TYR A 390 22.77 -10.98 -8.44
C TYR A 390 22.59 -12.15 -7.48
N GLY A 391 23.36 -13.21 -7.75
CA GLY A 391 23.37 -14.43 -6.96
C GLY A 391 24.02 -14.22 -5.60
N ASN A 392 23.54 -14.99 -4.64
CA ASN A 392 24.40 -15.86 -3.86
C ASN A 392 23.54 -17.00 -3.29
N ASP A 393 24.03 -18.21 -3.53
CA ASP A 393 23.63 -19.43 -2.86
C ASP A 393 23.87 -19.30 -1.35
N ASP A 394 22.94 -19.81 -0.54
CA ASP A 394 23.25 -20.94 0.32
C ASP A 394 21.98 -21.56 0.90
N ALA A 395 21.98 -22.90 0.92
CA ALA A 395 20.96 -23.76 1.48
C ALA A 395 21.12 -23.88 3.00
N ASN A 396 20.02 -23.89 3.76
CA ASN A 396 19.62 -25.01 4.62
C ASN A 396 18.48 -24.66 5.60
N ASP A 397 17.50 -25.57 5.56
CA ASP A 397 16.76 -26.20 6.66
C ASP A 397 15.66 -25.49 7.45
N ASP A 398 14.67 -26.34 7.74
CA ASP A 398 13.44 -26.17 8.49
C ASP A 398 13.65 -25.57 9.89
N ASP A 399 12.83 -24.57 10.25
CA ASP A 399 12.38 -24.42 11.65
C ASP A 399 10.97 -23.80 11.71
N LEU A 400 10.04 -24.60 12.23
CA LEU A 400 8.67 -24.22 12.58
C LEU A 400 8.70 -23.56 13.97
N GLY A 401 8.84 -22.23 14.00
CA GLY A 401 8.74 -21.43 15.22
C GLY A 401 7.59 -20.44 15.19
N ILE A 402 6.52 -20.74 15.93
CA ILE A 402 5.46 -19.79 16.30
C ILE A 402 6.08 -18.70 17.19
N MET A 403 6.12 -17.43 16.75
CA MET A 403 5.93 -16.24 17.60
C MET A 403 5.85 -14.93 16.79
N ASP A 404 4.98 -14.04 17.29
CA ASP A 404 4.86 -12.60 17.04
C ASP A 404 4.05 -12.10 15.82
N ILE A 405 2.75 -12.42 15.87
CA ILE A 405 1.68 -11.53 15.37
C ILE A 405 1.61 -10.33 16.31
N HIS A 406 2.40 -9.28 16.11
CA HIS A 406 2.11 -7.91 16.58
C HIS A 406 3.10 -6.90 15.99
N GLU A 407 3.07 -6.65 14.68
CA GLU A 407 3.53 -5.38 14.08
C GLU A 407 3.23 -5.31 12.57
N ASN A 408 1.99 -4.97 12.17
CA ASN A 408 1.76 -4.49 10.79
C ASN A 408 0.53 -3.60 10.53
N ASP A 409 -0.29 -3.29 11.54
CA ASP A 409 -1.54 -2.54 11.32
C ASP A 409 -1.34 -1.09 10.86
N SER A 410 -0.17 -0.47 11.07
CA SER A 410 0.08 0.90 10.60
C SER A 410 0.49 1.00 9.13
N LYS A 411 1.12 -0.05 8.57
CA LYS A 411 1.54 -0.09 7.15
C LYS A 411 0.39 -0.48 6.23
N THR A 412 -0.47 -1.40 6.64
CA THR A 412 -1.68 -1.78 5.88
C THR A 412 -2.65 -0.61 5.73
N GLY A 413 -2.86 0.19 6.78
CA GLY A 413 -3.70 1.40 6.74
C GLY A 413 -3.12 2.53 5.87
N LYS A 414 -1.79 2.78 5.94
CA LYS A 414 -1.11 3.79 5.10
C LYS A 414 -1.13 3.44 3.62
N ASN A 415 -0.85 2.18 3.29
CA ASN A 415 -0.89 1.70 1.91
C ASN A 415 -2.31 1.79 1.35
N SER A 416 -3.34 1.54 2.17
CA SER A 416 -4.74 1.71 1.79
C SER A 416 -5.11 3.16 1.48
N ALA A 417 -4.67 4.12 2.32
CA ALA A 417 -4.93 5.55 2.10
C ALA A 417 -4.19 6.11 0.86
N GLU A 418 -2.95 5.69 0.63
CA GLU A 418 -2.19 6.09 -0.57
C GLU A 418 -2.76 5.46 -1.85
N LEU A 419 -3.20 4.21 -1.78
CA LEU A 419 -3.92 3.55 -2.88
C LEU A 419 -5.24 4.28 -3.19
N ALA A 420 -5.99 4.70 -2.17
CA ALA A 420 -7.21 5.49 -2.36
C ALA A 420 -6.91 6.85 -3.00
N ALA A 421 -5.85 7.54 -2.58
CA ALA A 421 -5.43 8.80 -3.19
C ALA A 421 -4.95 8.64 -4.64
N LEU A 422 -4.25 7.53 -4.95
CA LEU A 422 -3.88 7.16 -6.32
C LEU A 422 -5.14 6.94 -7.16
N ASN A 423 -6.12 6.20 -6.63
CA ASN A 423 -7.38 5.94 -7.33
C ASN A 423 -8.14 7.24 -7.65
N ILE A 424 -8.22 8.19 -6.71
CA ILE A 424 -8.84 9.50 -6.97
C ILE A 424 -8.09 10.24 -8.09
N SER A 425 -6.76 10.19 -8.09
CA SER A 425 -5.95 10.87 -9.12
C SER A 425 -6.09 10.20 -10.50
N LEU A 426 -6.20 8.87 -10.54
CA LEU A 426 -6.44 8.11 -11.76
C LEU A 426 -7.86 8.35 -12.30
N GLN A 427 -8.85 8.51 -11.42
CA GLN A 427 -10.19 8.96 -11.82
C GLN A 427 -10.12 10.34 -12.46
N ASP A 428 -9.47 11.32 -11.83
CA ASP A 428 -9.28 12.66 -12.40
C ASP A 428 -8.52 12.62 -13.75
N LEU A 429 -7.59 11.68 -13.93
CA LEU A 429 -6.80 11.52 -15.16
C LEU A 429 -7.63 10.94 -16.31
N LEU A 430 -8.53 10.00 -16.03
CA LEU A 430 -9.26 9.23 -17.04
C LEU A 430 -10.74 9.63 -17.15
N ASP A 431 -11.18 10.64 -16.39
CA ASP A 431 -12.58 11.06 -16.35
C ASP A 431 -13.11 11.40 -17.74
N GLY A 432 -14.28 10.84 -18.05
CA GLY A 432 -14.99 11.07 -19.31
C GLY A 432 -14.33 10.53 -20.58
N ILE A 433 -13.19 9.83 -20.49
CA ILE A 433 -12.51 9.27 -21.67
C ILE A 433 -13.36 8.22 -22.40
N GLN A 434 -14.22 7.51 -21.66
CA GLN A 434 -15.14 6.50 -22.20
C GLN A 434 -16.05 7.07 -23.30
N GLU A 435 -16.42 8.35 -23.23
CA GLU A 435 -17.26 9.01 -24.25
C GLU A 435 -16.60 9.03 -25.62
N ASP A 436 -15.28 9.20 -25.66
CA ASP A 436 -14.53 9.24 -26.92
C ASP A 436 -14.43 7.83 -27.55
N PHE A 437 -14.47 6.76 -26.74
CA PHE A 437 -14.62 5.37 -27.21
C PHE A 437 -16.07 5.02 -27.60
N TYR A 438 -17.06 5.49 -26.84
CA TYR A 438 -18.48 5.31 -27.16
C TYR A 438 -18.83 5.89 -28.52
N ALA A 439 -18.21 7.00 -28.92
CA ALA A 439 -18.39 7.55 -30.26
C ALA A 439 -18.05 6.57 -31.40
N VAL A 440 -17.07 5.68 -31.20
CA VAL A 440 -16.71 4.63 -32.17
C VAL A 440 -17.69 3.46 -32.11
N VAL A 441 -18.06 3.03 -30.90
CA VAL A 441 -19.06 1.96 -30.69
C VAL A 441 -20.42 2.35 -31.30
N ASP A 442 -20.92 3.54 -30.98
CA ASP A 442 -22.17 4.10 -31.50
C ASP A 442 -22.14 4.27 -33.03
N TRP A 443 -20.98 4.64 -33.59
CA TRP A 443 -20.81 4.73 -35.04
C TRP A 443 -20.84 3.35 -35.71
N ALA A 444 -20.15 2.36 -35.13
CA ALA A 444 -20.14 1.00 -35.63
C ALA A 444 -21.55 0.37 -35.60
N TYR A 445 -22.27 0.55 -34.49
CA TYR A 445 -23.65 0.10 -34.35
C TYR A 445 -24.59 0.68 -35.41
N LYS A 446 -24.44 1.97 -35.74
CA LYS A 446 -25.24 2.63 -36.79
C LYS A 446 -24.97 2.08 -38.19
N ILE A 447 -23.78 1.53 -38.44
CA ILE A 447 -23.44 0.91 -39.73
C ILE A 447 -24.02 -0.51 -39.78
N ASP A 448 -23.67 -1.34 -38.79
CA ASP A 448 -24.14 -2.72 -38.67
C ASP A 448 -24.21 -3.11 -37.18
N PRO A 449 -25.42 -3.35 -36.63
CA PRO A 449 -25.58 -3.79 -35.26
C PRO A 449 -24.85 -5.10 -34.93
N LEU A 450 -24.55 -5.94 -35.93
CA LEU A 450 -23.81 -7.19 -35.72
C LEU A 450 -22.33 -6.95 -35.38
N CYS A 451 -21.78 -5.78 -35.70
CA CYS A 451 -20.43 -5.39 -35.24
C CYS A 451 -20.30 -5.44 -33.72
N CYS A 452 -21.40 -5.25 -32.97
CA CYS A 452 -21.40 -5.38 -31.51
C CYS A 452 -20.90 -6.76 -31.04
N ILE A 453 -21.18 -7.84 -31.77
CA ILE A 453 -20.71 -9.20 -31.41
C ILE A 453 -19.18 -9.26 -31.45
N SER A 454 -18.59 -8.74 -32.52
CA SER A 454 -17.13 -8.73 -32.69
C SER A 454 -16.47 -7.75 -31.71
N MET A 455 -17.02 -6.55 -31.55
CA MET A 455 -16.51 -5.55 -30.58
C MET A 455 -16.58 -6.08 -29.16
N HIS A 456 -17.66 -6.78 -28.76
CA HIS A 456 -17.77 -7.42 -27.45
C HIS A 456 -16.64 -8.44 -27.24
N GLY A 457 -16.39 -9.30 -28.23
CA GLY A 457 -15.33 -10.32 -28.13
C GLY A 457 -13.94 -9.72 -28.05
N ILE A 458 -13.69 -8.61 -28.75
CA ILE A 458 -12.44 -7.87 -28.62
C ILE A 458 -12.30 -7.31 -27.19
N THR A 459 -13.33 -6.67 -26.65
CA THR A 459 -13.31 -6.10 -25.28
C THR A 459 -13.11 -7.15 -24.21
N GLU A 460 -13.80 -8.28 -24.31
CA GLU A 460 -13.70 -9.43 -23.41
C GLU A 460 -12.28 -10.03 -23.41
N ARG A 461 -11.62 -10.05 -24.57
CA ARG A 461 -10.21 -10.45 -24.69
C ARG A 461 -9.26 -9.53 -23.93
N TYR A 462 -9.55 -8.22 -23.90
CA TYR A 462 -8.76 -7.27 -23.11
C TYR A 462 -9.07 -7.40 -21.61
N LEU A 463 -10.33 -7.66 -21.23
CA LEU A 463 -10.75 -7.89 -19.84
C LEU A 463 -10.12 -9.16 -19.24
N SER A 464 -10.04 -10.24 -20.02
CA SER A 464 -9.39 -11.50 -19.63
C SER A 464 -7.86 -11.46 -19.66
N GLY A 465 -7.26 -10.40 -20.19
CA GLY A 465 -5.81 -10.24 -20.30
C GLY A 465 -5.15 -9.81 -18.99
N GLN A 466 -4.05 -10.47 -18.61
CA GLN A 466 -3.23 -10.18 -17.41
C GLN A 466 -2.75 -8.72 -17.28
N LYS A 467 -2.73 -7.94 -18.37
CA LYS A 467 -2.34 -6.51 -18.35
C LYS A 467 -3.46 -5.57 -17.88
N ALA A 468 -4.73 -5.99 -17.92
CA ALA A 468 -5.84 -5.23 -17.36
C ALA A 468 -5.84 -5.26 -15.82
N ASP A 469 -5.19 -6.27 -15.23
CA ASP A 469 -5.08 -6.41 -13.78
C ASP A 469 -4.15 -5.39 -13.11
N ALA A 470 -3.18 -4.88 -13.86
CA ALA A 470 -2.23 -3.88 -13.38
C ALA A 470 -2.78 -2.44 -13.36
N ALA A 471 -3.96 -2.18 -13.94
CA ALA A 471 -4.56 -0.84 -13.94
C ALA A 471 -6.07 -0.95 -13.76
N GLY A 472 -6.54 -0.99 -12.49
CA GLY A 472 -7.96 -1.17 -12.16
C GLY A 472 -8.93 -0.23 -12.91
N PHE A 473 -8.49 0.98 -13.27
CA PHE A 473 -9.27 1.93 -14.06
C PHE A 473 -9.42 1.56 -15.53
N VAL A 474 -8.42 0.93 -16.14
CA VAL A 474 -8.53 0.41 -17.51
C VAL A 474 -9.56 -0.72 -17.55
N ARG A 475 -9.65 -1.53 -16.49
CA ARG A 475 -10.71 -2.54 -16.33
C ARG A 475 -12.09 -1.90 -16.21
N LEU A 476 -12.22 -0.80 -15.46
CA LEU A 476 -13.49 -0.04 -15.38
C LEU A 476 -13.91 0.49 -16.75
N LEU A 477 -12.98 1.13 -17.50
CA LEU A 477 -13.24 1.60 -18.86
C LEU A 477 -13.69 0.45 -19.79
N LEU A 478 -13.01 -0.70 -19.74
CA LEU A 478 -13.37 -1.86 -20.55
C LEU A 478 -14.74 -2.44 -20.15
N GLY A 479 -15.07 -2.48 -18.87
CA GLY A 479 -16.40 -2.89 -18.39
C GLY A 479 -17.51 -1.92 -18.82
N ASP A 480 -17.23 -0.61 -18.79
CA ASP A 480 -18.14 0.43 -19.30
C ASP A 480 -18.38 0.28 -20.80
N LEU A 481 -17.35 -0.12 -21.56
CA LEU A 481 -17.46 -0.43 -23.00
C LEU A 481 -18.26 -1.71 -23.25
N GLU A 482 -17.98 -2.78 -22.52
CA GLU A 482 -18.72 -4.05 -22.60
C GLU A 482 -20.22 -3.84 -22.32
N SER A 483 -20.54 -3.08 -21.27
CA SER A 483 -21.92 -2.72 -20.91
C SER A 483 -22.62 -1.91 -22.01
N ARG A 484 -21.93 -0.90 -22.60
CA ARG A 484 -22.46 -0.10 -23.71
C ARG A 484 -22.72 -0.96 -24.95
N ILE A 485 -21.78 -1.83 -25.31
CA ILE A 485 -21.89 -2.74 -26.47
C ILE A 485 -23.06 -3.71 -26.26
N SER A 486 -23.15 -4.33 -25.07
CA SER A 486 -24.24 -5.24 -24.69
C SER A 486 -25.61 -4.56 -24.74
N THR A 487 -25.70 -3.32 -24.25
CA THR A 487 -26.95 -2.53 -24.29
C THR A 487 -27.39 -2.26 -25.72
N GLN A 488 -26.47 -1.89 -26.62
CA GLN A 488 -26.78 -1.63 -28.03
C GLN A 488 -27.20 -2.89 -28.78
N PHE A 489 -26.48 -3.99 -28.55
CA PHE A 489 -26.85 -5.26 -29.12
C PHE A 489 -28.22 -5.74 -28.61
N GLY A 490 -28.49 -5.57 -27.31
CA GLY A 490 -29.80 -5.82 -26.71
C GLY A 490 -30.91 -5.00 -27.37
N HIS A 491 -30.70 -3.71 -27.63
CA HIS A 491 -31.65 -2.87 -28.35
C HIS A 491 -31.94 -3.39 -29.78
N PHE A 492 -30.90 -3.88 -30.48
CA PHE A 492 -31.10 -4.53 -31.78
C PHE A 492 -31.94 -5.81 -31.67
N VAL A 493 -31.65 -6.67 -30.68
CA VAL A 493 -32.41 -7.90 -30.43
C VAL A 493 -33.86 -7.58 -30.10
N ASP A 494 -34.11 -6.58 -29.26
CA ASP A 494 -35.45 -6.15 -28.86
C ASP A 494 -36.25 -5.60 -30.05
N GLU A 495 -35.64 -4.76 -30.88
CA GLU A 495 -36.28 -4.24 -32.08
C GLU A 495 -36.61 -5.37 -33.08
N ALA A 496 -35.68 -6.28 -33.33
CA ALA A 496 -35.92 -7.42 -34.20
C ALA A 496 -37.03 -8.34 -33.64
N CYS A 497 -37.07 -8.57 -32.33
CA CYS A 497 -38.17 -9.30 -31.68
C CYS A 497 -39.51 -8.57 -31.83
N HIS A 498 -39.53 -7.25 -31.64
CA HIS A 498 -40.74 -6.45 -31.80
C HIS A 498 -41.27 -6.49 -33.24
N GLN A 499 -40.39 -6.51 -34.24
CA GLN A 499 -40.77 -6.68 -35.64
C GLN A 499 -41.35 -8.08 -35.94
N ILE A 500 -40.91 -9.14 -35.24
CA ILE A 500 -41.52 -10.48 -35.32
C ILE A 500 -42.96 -10.44 -34.81
N GLU A 501 -43.17 -9.86 -33.63
CA GLU A 501 -44.50 -9.68 -33.04
C GLU A 501 -45.40 -8.79 -33.90
N ARG A 502 -44.85 -7.77 -34.57
CA ARG A 502 -45.63 -6.88 -35.44
C ARG A 502 -46.08 -7.55 -36.74
N ASN A 503 -45.33 -8.54 -37.22
CA ASN A 503 -45.69 -9.34 -38.39
C ASN A 503 -46.98 -10.16 -38.17
N GLU A 504 -47.46 -10.30 -36.92
CA GLU A 504 -48.76 -10.90 -36.58
C GLU A 504 -49.95 -10.31 -37.35
N ARG A 505 -49.88 -9.04 -37.79
CA ARG A 505 -51.07 -8.29 -38.26
C ARG A 505 -51.36 -8.37 -39.76
N ASN A 506 -50.40 -8.82 -40.58
CA ASN A 506 -50.43 -8.55 -42.04
C ASN A 506 -50.42 -9.79 -42.95
N VAL A 507 -50.47 -11.02 -42.42
CA VAL A 507 -50.27 -12.22 -43.25
C VAL A 507 -51.61 -12.91 -43.54
N ARG A 508 -51.91 -13.16 -44.83
CA ARG A 508 -52.97 -14.11 -45.23
C ARG A 508 -52.64 -15.45 -44.56
N GLN A 509 -53.58 -16.03 -43.83
CA GLN A 509 -53.44 -17.18 -42.91
C GLN A 509 -53.06 -18.54 -43.57
N MET A 510 -52.18 -18.53 -44.57
CA MET A 510 -51.68 -19.72 -45.25
C MET A 510 -50.22 -19.52 -45.68
N GLY A 511 -49.34 -20.43 -45.28
CA GLY A 511 -47.92 -20.46 -45.67
C GLY A 511 -46.92 -20.13 -44.55
N VAL A 512 -45.63 -20.22 -44.91
CA VAL A 512 -44.49 -20.00 -44.00
C VAL A 512 -44.30 -18.52 -43.71
N LEU A 513 -44.17 -18.16 -42.43
CA LEU A 513 -43.93 -16.80 -41.98
C LEU A 513 -42.52 -16.34 -42.41
N SER A 514 -42.45 -15.14 -42.98
CA SER A 514 -41.22 -14.59 -43.57
C SER A 514 -40.05 -14.46 -42.60
N TYR A 515 -40.32 -14.31 -41.29
CA TYR A 515 -39.26 -14.23 -40.28
C TYR A 515 -38.51 -15.55 -40.07
N ILE A 516 -39.09 -16.70 -40.44
CA ILE A 516 -38.48 -18.03 -40.25
C ILE A 516 -37.21 -18.19 -41.11
N PRO A 517 -37.26 -18.11 -42.44
CA PRO A 517 -36.06 -18.22 -43.27
C PRO A 517 -35.08 -17.03 -43.06
N ARG A 518 -35.61 -15.86 -42.64
CA ARG A 518 -34.78 -14.69 -42.33
C ARG A 518 -33.96 -14.87 -41.05
N PHE A 519 -34.52 -15.53 -40.04
CA PHE A 519 -33.78 -15.85 -38.82
C PHE A 519 -32.58 -16.74 -39.12
N ALA A 520 -32.72 -17.77 -39.95
CA ALA A 520 -31.59 -18.61 -40.33
C ALA A 520 -30.48 -17.83 -41.03
N THR A 521 -30.84 -16.89 -41.91
CA THR A 521 -29.87 -15.99 -42.57
C THR A 521 -29.18 -15.07 -41.56
N LEU A 522 -29.93 -14.52 -40.60
CA LEU A 522 -29.38 -13.69 -39.52
C LEU A 522 -28.43 -14.52 -38.64
N ALA A 523 -28.83 -15.71 -38.20
CA ALA A 523 -28.02 -16.58 -37.36
C ALA A 523 -26.71 -16.97 -38.06
N ALA A 524 -26.76 -17.34 -39.34
CA ALA A 524 -25.55 -17.58 -40.12
C ALA A 524 -24.59 -16.38 -40.16
N ARG A 525 -25.13 -15.15 -40.28
CA ARG A 525 -24.32 -13.93 -40.20
C ARG A 525 -23.79 -13.69 -38.80
N MET A 526 -24.59 -13.84 -37.75
CA MET A 526 -24.16 -13.66 -36.36
C MET A 526 -22.99 -14.59 -36.03
N GLU A 527 -23.04 -15.86 -36.45
CA GLU A 527 -21.94 -16.82 -36.27
C GLU A 527 -20.63 -16.39 -36.95
N GLN A 528 -20.68 -15.65 -38.07
CA GLN A 528 -19.48 -15.12 -38.74
C GLN A 528 -18.74 -14.06 -37.90
N TYR A 529 -19.42 -13.38 -36.98
CA TYR A 529 -18.80 -12.36 -36.10
C TYR A 529 -18.25 -12.93 -34.80
N ILE A 530 -18.53 -14.19 -34.48
CA ILE A 530 -18.07 -14.83 -33.24
C ILE A 530 -16.61 -15.29 -33.43
N GLN A 531 -15.67 -14.54 -32.88
CA GLN A 531 -14.25 -14.93 -32.81
C GLN A 531 -13.89 -15.68 -31.52
N GLY A 532 -14.84 -16.46 -30.96
CA GLY A 532 -14.59 -17.46 -29.91
C GLY A 532 -14.81 -17.07 -28.45
N GLN A 533 -15.06 -15.80 -28.10
CA GLN A 533 -15.26 -15.39 -26.68
C GLN A 533 -16.67 -14.89 -26.33
N SER A 534 -17.39 -14.20 -27.23
CA SER A 534 -18.73 -13.67 -26.91
C SER A 534 -19.90 -14.59 -27.24
N ARG A 535 -19.75 -15.88 -26.94
CA ARG A 535 -20.78 -16.90 -27.20
C ARG A 535 -22.05 -16.64 -26.38
N ASP A 536 -21.88 -16.27 -25.11
CA ASP A 536 -22.99 -16.10 -24.18
C ASP A 536 -23.95 -14.99 -24.60
N LEU A 537 -23.43 -13.87 -25.12
CA LEU A 537 -24.24 -12.76 -25.63
C LEU A 537 -25.12 -13.20 -26.80
N VAL A 538 -24.54 -13.95 -27.75
CA VAL A 538 -25.26 -14.44 -28.94
C VAL A 538 -26.26 -15.54 -28.58
N ASP A 539 -25.89 -16.45 -27.68
CA ASP A 539 -26.77 -17.55 -27.25
C ASP A 539 -27.99 -17.05 -26.48
N GLN A 540 -27.82 -15.98 -25.68
CA GLN A 540 -28.95 -15.26 -25.06
C GLN A 540 -29.87 -14.63 -26.12
N ALA A 541 -29.29 -14.02 -27.16
CA ALA A 541 -30.07 -13.46 -28.26
C ALA A 541 -30.84 -14.55 -29.02
N TYR A 542 -30.23 -15.69 -29.34
CA TYR A 542 -30.93 -16.82 -29.96
C TYR A 542 -32.09 -17.33 -29.10
N THR A 543 -31.86 -17.47 -27.79
CA THR A 543 -32.90 -17.89 -26.86
C THR A 543 -34.10 -16.96 -26.93
N LYS A 544 -33.85 -15.64 -26.92
CA LYS A 544 -34.89 -14.61 -27.00
C LYS A 544 -35.61 -14.61 -28.36
N PHE A 545 -34.85 -14.62 -29.46
CA PHE A 545 -35.41 -14.67 -30.81
C PHE A 545 -36.32 -15.88 -31.01
N VAL A 546 -35.81 -17.09 -30.75
CA VAL A 546 -36.57 -18.30 -31.04
C VAL A 546 -37.78 -18.45 -30.13
N SER A 547 -37.65 -18.06 -28.85
CA SER A 547 -38.77 -18.08 -27.91
C SER A 547 -39.90 -17.16 -28.37
N ILE A 548 -39.59 -15.93 -28.79
CA ILE A 548 -40.59 -15.00 -29.33
C ILE A 548 -41.15 -15.51 -30.67
N MET A 549 -40.30 -16.04 -31.56
CA MET A 549 -40.75 -16.66 -32.82
C MET A 549 -41.78 -17.77 -32.61
N PHE A 550 -41.57 -18.67 -31.65
CA PHE A 550 -42.49 -19.77 -31.36
C PHE A 550 -43.76 -19.29 -30.66
N VAL A 551 -43.66 -18.39 -29.69
CA VAL A 551 -44.84 -17.80 -29.03
C VAL A 551 -45.72 -17.05 -30.03
N THR A 552 -45.11 -16.24 -30.90
CA THR A 552 -45.82 -15.54 -31.98
C THR A 552 -46.41 -16.53 -32.98
N LEU A 553 -45.68 -17.59 -33.37
CA LEU A 553 -46.18 -18.62 -34.29
C LEU A 553 -47.42 -19.32 -33.73
N GLU A 554 -47.37 -19.77 -32.48
CA GLU A 554 -48.49 -20.41 -31.77
C GLU A 554 -49.69 -19.46 -31.68
N LYS A 555 -49.47 -18.20 -31.32
CA LYS A 555 -50.53 -17.19 -31.24
C LYS A 555 -51.19 -16.92 -32.60
N VAL A 556 -50.40 -16.80 -33.67
CA VAL A 556 -50.94 -16.60 -35.03
C VAL A 556 -51.78 -17.81 -35.47
N SER A 557 -51.33 -19.03 -35.15
CA SER A 557 -52.07 -20.26 -35.47
C SER A 557 -53.48 -20.30 -34.86
N GLN A 558 -53.67 -19.70 -33.68
CA GLN A 558 -54.96 -19.67 -32.98
C GLN A 558 -55.99 -18.72 -33.62
N THR A 559 -55.56 -17.86 -34.55
CA THR A 559 -56.46 -16.92 -35.23
C THR A 559 -57.48 -17.65 -36.13
N ASP A 560 -57.10 -18.80 -36.70
CA ASP A 560 -58.03 -19.70 -37.39
C ASP A 560 -57.80 -21.16 -36.92
N PRO A 561 -58.58 -21.62 -35.91
CA PRO A 561 -58.44 -22.96 -35.34
C PRO A 561 -58.58 -24.10 -36.36
N LYS A 562 -59.26 -23.86 -37.49
CA LYS A 562 -59.47 -24.89 -38.51
C LYS A 562 -58.19 -25.29 -39.23
N TYR A 563 -57.26 -24.34 -39.38
CA TYR A 563 -55.99 -24.54 -40.09
C TYR A 563 -54.78 -24.46 -39.16
N ALA A 564 -54.99 -24.29 -37.84
CA ALA A 564 -53.93 -24.11 -36.85
C ALA A 564 -52.82 -25.18 -36.91
N ASP A 565 -53.15 -26.46 -36.79
CA ASP A 565 -52.14 -27.54 -36.80
C ASP A 565 -51.39 -27.63 -38.13
N MET A 566 -52.07 -27.30 -39.23
CA MET A 566 -51.49 -27.30 -40.57
C MET A 566 -50.54 -26.12 -40.78
N PHE A 567 -50.89 -24.96 -40.24
CA PHE A 567 -50.02 -23.80 -40.23
C PHE A 567 -48.78 -24.04 -39.38
N LEU A 568 -48.94 -24.63 -38.19
CA LEU A 568 -47.84 -24.97 -37.29
C LEU A 568 -46.87 -25.97 -37.93
N LEU A 569 -47.38 -27.07 -38.53
CA LEU A 569 -46.51 -28.08 -39.13
C LEU A 569 -45.67 -27.51 -40.28
N GLU A 570 -46.24 -26.63 -41.12
CA GLU A 570 -45.51 -26.03 -42.25
C GLU A 570 -44.40 -25.09 -41.76
N ASN A 571 -44.69 -24.29 -40.74
CA ASN A 571 -43.74 -23.33 -40.19
C ASN A 571 -42.63 -24.01 -39.38
N TYR A 572 -42.94 -25.02 -38.57
CA TYR A 572 -41.91 -25.79 -37.85
C TYR A 572 -41.03 -26.59 -38.81
N ALA A 573 -41.59 -27.18 -39.87
CA ALA A 573 -40.79 -27.85 -40.91
C ALA A 573 -39.87 -26.87 -41.64
N ALA A 574 -40.37 -25.67 -41.99
CA ALA A 574 -39.55 -24.63 -42.60
C ALA A 574 -38.43 -24.15 -41.67
N PHE A 575 -38.70 -24.04 -40.36
CA PHE A 575 -37.71 -23.70 -39.35
C PHE A 575 -36.61 -24.77 -39.26
N GLN A 576 -36.99 -26.05 -39.19
CA GLN A 576 -36.03 -27.17 -39.19
C GLN A 576 -35.16 -27.15 -40.45
N ASN A 577 -35.77 -27.10 -41.63
CA ASN A 577 -35.04 -27.09 -42.90
C ASN A 577 -34.07 -25.91 -43.01
N SER A 578 -34.47 -24.73 -42.52
CA SER A 578 -33.63 -23.53 -42.60
C SER A 578 -32.46 -23.54 -41.60
N LEU A 579 -32.60 -24.22 -40.46
CA LEU A 579 -31.60 -24.23 -39.38
C LEU A 579 -30.75 -25.49 -39.31
N TYR A 580 -31.01 -26.50 -40.13
CA TYR A 580 -30.35 -27.80 -40.06
C TYR A 580 -28.81 -27.69 -39.96
N ASP A 581 -28.18 -26.96 -40.88
CA ASP A 581 -26.72 -26.81 -40.90
C ASP A 581 -26.19 -26.06 -39.67
N LEU A 582 -26.90 -25.02 -39.23
CA LEU A 582 -26.51 -24.24 -38.04
C LEU A 582 -26.68 -25.02 -36.75
N ALA A 583 -27.76 -25.79 -36.62
CA ALA A 583 -28.04 -26.62 -35.45
C ALA A 583 -26.97 -27.70 -35.22
N ASN A 584 -26.34 -28.21 -36.29
CA ASN A 584 -25.25 -29.17 -36.18
C ASN A 584 -23.96 -28.57 -35.58
N ILE A 585 -23.77 -27.25 -35.71
CA ILE A 585 -22.55 -26.54 -35.30
C ILE A 585 -22.79 -25.77 -33.99
N VAL A 586 -24.02 -25.32 -33.76
CA VAL A 586 -24.40 -24.42 -32.66
C VAL A 586 -25.28 -25.15 -31.64
N PRO A 587 -24.76 -25.46 -30.43
CA PRO A 587 -25.50 -26.22 -29.42
C PRO A 587 -26.80 -25.56 -28.96
N THR A 588 -26.80 -24.23 -28.84
CA THR A 588 -27.98 -23.47 -28.39
C THR A 588 -29.12 -23.56 -29.41
N LEU A 589 -28.81 -23.51 -30.71
CA LEU A 589 -29.78 -23.70 -31.78
C LEU A 589 -30.22 -25.16 -31.93
N ALA A 590 -29.35 -26.13 -31.63
CA ALA A 590 -29.69 -27.55 -31.61
C ALA A 590 -30.86 -27.85 -30.65
N LYS A 591 -30.86 -27.25 -29.46
CA LYS A 591 -31.96 -27.38 -28.49
C LYS A 591 -33.29 -26.94 -29.09
N PHE A 592 -33.30 -25.79 -29.75
CA PHE A 592 -34.50 -25.26 -30.40
C PHE A 592 -34.92 -26.05 -31.65
N TYR A 593 -33.95 -26.61 -32.38
CA TYR A 593 -34.23 -27.52 -33.49
C TYR A 593 -34.96 -28.77 -33.00
N HIS A 594 -34.54 -29.37 -31.89
CA HIS A 594 -35.24 -30.50 -31.28
C HIS A 594 -36.63 -30.12 -30.75
N GLN A 595 -36.76 -28.94 -30.13
CA GLN A 595 -38.07 -28.43 -29.69
C GLN A 595 -39.03 -28.22 -30.86
N ALA A 596 -38.56 -27.63 -31.97
CA ALA A 596 -39.34 -27.50 -33.20
C ALA A 596 -39.72 -28.87 -33.77
N SER A 597 -38.82 -29.86 -33.67
CA SER A 597 -39.09 -31.23 -34.11
C SER A 597 -40.21 -31.88 -33.32
N GLU A 598 -40.18 -31.74 -32.00
CA GLU A 598 -41.25 -32.26 -31.15
C GLU A 598 -42.58 -31.55 -31.43
N ALA A 599 -42.58 -30.21 -31.55
CA ALA A 599 -43.77 -29.43 -31.86
C ALA A 599 -44.35 -29.79 -33.25
N TYR A 600 -43.49 -30.01 -34.24
CA TYR A 600 -43.87 -30.51 -35.56
C TYR A 600 -44.54 -31.89 -35.47
N GLU A 601 -43.94 -32.85 -34.74
CA GLU A 601 -44.52 -34.19 -34.56
C GLU A 601 -45.89 -34.14 -33.87
N GLN A 602 -46.03 -33.31 -32.84
CA GLN A 602 -47.30 -33.10 -32.14
C GLN A 602 -48.36 -32.49 -33.07
N ALA A 603 -48.01 -31.48 -33.87
CA ALA A 603 -48.92 -30.87 -34.84
C ALA A 603 -49.33 -31.87 -35.95
N CYS A 604 -48.38 -32.67 -36.45
CA CYS A 604 -48.66 -33.75 -37.39
C CYS A 604 -49.68 -34.74 -36.83
N THR A 605 -49.47 -35.20 -35.60
CA THR A 605 -50.33 -36.17 -34.93
C THR A 605 -51.74 -35.62 -34.73
N ARG A 606 -51.86 -34.38 -34.23
CA ARG A 606 -53.15 -33.69 -34.07
C ARG A 606 -53.88 -33.52 -35.40
N HIS A 607 -53.19 -33.03 -36.43
CA HIS A 607 -53.78 -32.83 -37.76
C HIS A 607 -54.28 -34.13 -38.38
N ILE A 608 -53.46 -35.19 -38.33
CA ILE A 608 -53.84 -36.52 -38.83
C ILE A 608 -55.04 -37.07 -38.05
N THR A 609 -55.05 -36.93 -36.72
CA THR A 609 -56.20 -37.35 -35.89
C THR A 609 -57.48 -36.65 -36.32
N VAL A 610 -57.44 -35.33 -36.53
CA VAL A 610 -58.62 -34.54 -36.95
C VAL A 610 -59.10 -34.98 -38.33
N ILE A 611 -58.19 -35.23 -39.28
CA ILE A 611 -58.55 -35.72 -40.62
C ILE A 611 -59.23 -37.09 -40.52
N ILE A 612 -58.68 -38.01 -39.73
CA ILE A 612 -59.22 -39.36 -39.57
C ILE A 612 -60.56 -39.34 -38.86
N TYR A 613 -60.67 -38.60 -37.75
CA TYR A 613 -61.91 -38.43 -37.00
C TYR A 613 -63.00 -37.80 -37.85
N SER A 614 -62.68 -36.77 -38.65
CA SER A 614 -63.64 -36.14 -39.57
C SER A 614 -64.17 -37.10 -40.63
N GLN A 615 -63.41 -38.13 -41.02
CA GLN A 615 -63.77 -39.02 -42.12
C GLN A 615 -64.49 -40.28 -41.64
N PHE A 616 -64.13 -40.74 -40.45
CA PHE A 616 -64.75 -41.87 -39.77
C PHE A 616 -65.60 -41.43 -38.57
N GLU A 617 -66.15 -40.22 -38.63
CA GLU A 617 -66.86 -39.57 -37.50
C GLU A 617 -67.94 -40.47 -36.88
N ARG A 618 -68.72 -41.16 -37.71
CA ARG A 618 -69.77 -42.09 -37.27
C ARG A 618 -69.23 -43.31 -36.52
N LEU A 619 -68.07 -43.83 -36.94
CA LEU A 619 -67.41 -44.97 -36.28
C LEU A 619 -66.89 -44.55 -34.91
N PHE A 620 -66.19 -43.41 -34.83
CA PHE A 620 -65.67 -42.91 -33.57
C PHE A 620 -66.75 -42.42 -32.60
N GLN A 621 -67.84 -41.82 -33.09
CA GLN A 621 -68.99 -41.47 -32.24
C GLN A 621 -69.68 -42.72 -31.67
N PHE A 622 -69.78 -43.80 -32.44
CA PHE A 622 -70.33 -45.07 -31.97
C PHE A 622 -69.42 -45.72 -30.91
N ALA A 623 -68.10 -45.74 -31.14
CA ALA A 623 -67.12 -46.25 -30.18
C ALA A 623 -67.15 -45.45 -28.86
N ARG A 624 -67.17 -44.11 -28.95
CA ARG A 624 -67.25 -43.24 -27.77
C ARG A 624 -68.53 -43.44 -26.97
N ARG A 625 -69.68 -43.64 -27.64
CA ARG A 625 -70.94 -43.97 -26.93
C ARG A 625 -70.85 -45.28 -26.16
N ILE A 626 -70.13 -46.28 -26.68
CA ILE A 626 -69.88 -47.52 -25.95
C ILE A 626 -69.02 -47.23 -24.72
N GLU A 627 -67.90 -46.52 -24.88
CA GLU A 627 -67.00 -46.16 -23.78
C GLU A 627 -67.72 -45.35 -22.69
N ASP A 628 -68.52 -44.35 -23.06
CA ASP A 628 -69.29 -43.53 -22.12
C ASP A 628 -70.30 -44.37 -21.32
N LEU A 629 -70.92 -45.38 -21.95
CA LEU A 629 -71.84 -46.30 -21.29
C LEU A 629 -71.14 -47.39 -20.46
N MET A 630 -69.89 -47.73 -20.76
CA MET A 630 -69.08 -48.64 -19.93
C MET A 630 -68.80 -48.07 -18.53
N TYR A 631 -68.89 -46.74 -18.34
CA TYR A 631 -68.78 -46.12 -17.02
C TYR A 631 -70.03 -46.27 -16.15
N THR A 632 -71.18 -46.58 -16.77
CA THR A 632 -72.49 -46.56 -16.10
C THR A 632 -73.21 -47.90 -16.12
N PHE A 633 -72.89 -48.78 -17.07
CA PHE A 633 -73.50 -50.09 -17.24
C PHE A 633 -72.43 -51.19 -17.32
N ALA A 634 -72.80 -52.40 -16.89
CA ALA A 634 -71.92 -53.55 -17.06
C ALA A 634 -71.74 -53.88 -18.56
N PRO A 635 -70.57 -54.37 -19.01
CA PRO A 635 -70.30 -54.65 -20.42
C PRO A 635 -71.35 -55.53 -21.11
N GLU A 636 -72.01 -56.41 -20.34
CA GLU A 636 -73.04 -57.32 -20.81
C GLU A 636 -74.38 -56.62 -21.11
N GLU A 637 -74.63 -55.44 -20.53
CA GLU A 637 -75.88 -54.68 -20.64
C GLU A 637 -75.85 -53.66 -21.80
N ILE A 638 -74.66 -53.29 -22.28
CA ILE A 638 -74.45 -52.31 -23.35
C ILE A 638 -75.16 -52.69 -24.67
N PRO A 639 -75.15 -53.96 -25.13
CA PRO A 639 -75.82 -54.35 -26.37
C PRO A 639 -77.36 -54.25 -26.33
N PHE A 640 -77.94 -54.06 -25.15
CA PHE A 640 -79.38 -53.89 -24.96
C PHE A 640 -79.81 -52.41 -24.89
N GLN A 641 -78.85 -51.48 -24.91
CA GLN A 641 -79.10 -50.04 -24.95
C GLN A 641 -79.54 -49.58 -26.35
N LEU A 642 -80.41 -48.57 -26.39
CA LEU A 642 -81.03 -48.08 -27.62
C LEU A 642 -79.99 -47.55 -28.62
N GLY A 643 -79.88 -48.17 -29.80
CA GLY A 643 -78.97 -47.75 -30.86
C GLY A 643 -77.54 -48.33 -30.78
N LEU A 644 -77.29 -49.26 -29.86
CA LEU A 644 -76.00 -49.96 -29.69
C LEU A 644 -76.14 -51.49 -29.81
N SER A 645 -77.22 -51.95 -30.42
CA SER A 645 -77.43 -53.39 -30.60
C SER A 645 -76.36 -54.00 -31.51
N LYS A 646 -76.19 -55.33 -31.44
CA LYS A 646 -75.32 -56.08 -32.38
C LYS A 646 -75.70 -55.85 -33.85
N MET A 647 -76.94 -55.43 -34.13
CA MET A 647 -77.39 -55.08 -35.48
C MET A 647 -76.98 -53.64 -35.86
N ASP A 648 -77.04 -52.71 -34.92
CA ASP A 648 -76.62 -51.31 -35.12
C ASP A 648 -75.11 -51.22 -35.34
N LEU A 649 -74.31 -51.97 -34.57
CA LEU A 649 -72.86 -52.11 -34.80
C LEU A 649 -72.58 -52.62 -36.21
N ARG A 650 -73.24 -53.71 -36.64
CA ARG A 650 -73.07 -54.27 -37.99
C ARG A 650 -73.47 -53.29 -39.09
N LYS A 651 -74.52 -52.50 -38.88
CA LYS A 651 -74.99 -51.49 -39.83
C LYS A 651 -74.02 -50.30 -39.93
N MET A 652 -73.56 -49.80 -38.78
CA MET A 652 -72.56 -48.73 -38.68
C MET A 652 -71.26 -49.18 -39.36
N LEU A 653 -70.77 -50.35 -38.98
CA LEU A 653 -69.56 -50.94 -39.53
C LEU A 653 -69.65 -51.11 -41.05
N LYS A 654 -70.73 -51.69 -41.55
CA LYS A 654 -70.96 -51.83 -43.00
C LYS A 654 -70.98 -50.47 -43.71
N SER A 655 -71.57 -49.43 -43.10
CA SER A 655 -71.62 -48.08 -43.69
C SER A 655 -70.27 -47.36 -43.67
N SER A 656 -69.42 -47.61 -42.68
CA SER A 656 -68.09 -47.02 -42.55
C SER A 656 -67.04 -47.77 -43.37
N VAL A 657 -67.18 -49.10 -43.52
CA VAL A 657 -66.22 -50.00 -44.19
C VAL A 657 -66.46 -50.13 -45.70
N SER A 658 -67.71 -50.14 -46.16
CA SER A 658 -68.05 -50.34 -47.59
C SER A 658 -67.61 -49.23 -48.54
N GLY A 659 -66.97 -48.16 -48.03
CA GLY A 659 -66.41 -47.06 -48.80
C GLY A 659 -64.99 -46.66 -48.38
N VAL A 660 -64.25 -47.55 -47.70
CA VAL A 660 -62.92 -47.24 -47.14
C VAL A 660 -61.93 -46.73 -48.18
N ASP A 661 -61.84 -47.34 -49.37
CA ASP A 661 -60.94 -46.86 -50.43
C ASP A 661 -61.28 -45.45 -50.91
N LYS A 662 -62.58 -45.13 -50.97
CA LYS A 662 -63.07 -43.80 -51.31
C LYS A 662 -62.77 -42.81 -50.17
N ASN A 663 -62.94 -43.22 -48.92
CA ASN A 663 -62.65 -42.40 -47.75
C ASN A 663 -61.14 -42.12 -47.61
N ILE A 664 -60.28 -43.12 -47.86
CA ILE A 664 -58.82 -42.98 -47.92
C ILE A 664 -58.42 -42.04 -49.06
N SER A 665 -59.03 -42.17 -50.24
CA SER A 665 -58.79 -41.25 -51.36
C SER A 665 -59.21 -39.81 -51.04
N VAL A 666 -60.30 -39.62 -50.29
CA VAL A 666 -60.74 -38.29 -49.84
C VAL A 666 -59.83 -37.76 -48.73
N MET A 667 -59.33 -38.60 -47.81
CA MET A 667 -58.32 -38.21 -46.82
C MET A 667 -57.05 -37.69 -47.49
N TYR A 668 -56.51 -38.45 -48.44
CA TYR A 668 -55.34 -38.04 -49.22
C TYR A 668 -55.58 -36.72 -49.95
N LYS A 669 -56.73 -36.58 -50.63
CA LYS A 669 -57.10 -35.32 -51.32
C LYS A 669 -57.30 -34.14 -50.36
N LYS A 670 -57.84 -34.35 -49.15
CA LYS A 670 -57.96 -33.30 -48.14
C LYS A 670 -56.59 -32.87 -47.64
N LEU A 671 -55.70 -33.82 -47.38
CA LEU A 671 -54.33 -33.56 -46.93
C LEU A 671 -53.54 -32.81 -48.02
N GLN A 672 -53.67 -33.23 -49.29
CA GLN A 672 -53.07 -32.57 -50.45
C GLN A 672 -53.62 -31.15 -50.70
N LYS A 673 -54.94 -30.94 -50.57
CA LYS A 673 -55.56 -29.63 -50.82
C LYS A 673 -55.25 -28.62 -49.72
N ASN A 674 -55.05 -29.10 -48.50
CA ASN A 674 -54.77 -28.26 -47.37
C ASN A 674 -53.30 -27.81 -47.40
N LEU A 675 -52.34 -28.68 -47.70
CA LEU A 675 -50.91 -28.35 -47.75
C LEU A 675 -50.54 -27.32 -48.82
N THR A 676 -49.73 -26.34 -48.42
CA THR A 676 -49.05 -25.35 -49.27
C THR A 676 -47.74 -25.91 -49.83
N SER A 677 -47.08 -26.83 -49.11
CA SER A 677 -45.83 -27.49 -49.55
C SER A 677 -46.05 -28.96 -49.92
N GLU A 678 -45.82 -29.30 -51.20
CA GLU A 678 -45.94 -30.68 -51.70
C GLU A 678 -44.86 -31.62 -51.14
N GLU A 679 -43.74 -31.09 -50.64
CA GLU A 679 -42.61 -31.89 -50.12
C GLU A 679 -42.94 -32.60 -48.79
N LEU A 680 -43.87 -32.04 -48.01
CA LEU A 680 -44.28 -32.62 -46.72
C LEU A 680 -45.34 -33.72 -46.89
N LEU A 681 -46.04 -33.75 -48.03
CA LEU A 681 -47.15 -34.65 -48.31
C LEU A 681 -46.78 -36.15 -48.22
N PRO A 682 -45.64 -36.65 -48.78
CA PRO A 682 -45.28 -38.06 -48.70
C PRO A 682 -45.00 -38.52 -47.26
N SER A 683 -44.30 -37.69 -46.48
CA SER A 683 -43.95 -37.97 -45.09
C SER A 683 -45.19 -38.02 -44.20
N LEU A 684 -46.06 -37.02 -44.31
CA LEU A 684 -47.33 -36.95 -43.58
C LEU A 684 -48.27 -38.10 -43.95
N TRP A 685 -48.34 -38.46 -45.24
CA TRP A 685 -49.16 -39.58 -45.68
C TRP A 685 -48.65 -40.93 -45.19
N ASN A 686 -47.33 -41.13 -45.17
CA ASN A 686 -46.74 -42.33 -44.58
C ASN A 686 -47.03 -42.42 -43.08
N LYS A 687 -46.93 -41.31 -42.33
CA LYS A 687 -47.33 -41.27 -40.92
C LYS A 687 -48.81 -41.55 -40.72
N CYS A 688 -49.68 -41.03 -41.58
CA CYS A 688 -51.11 -41.32 -41.55
C CYS A 688 -51.40 -42.82 -41.74
N LYS A 689 -50.63 -43.50 -42.59
CA LYS A 689 -50.73 -44.96 -42.79
C LYS A 689 -50.24 -45.75 -41.57
N ILE A 690 -49.10 -45.34 -40.98
CA ILE A 690 -48.40 -46.05 -39.91
C ILE A 690 -49.03 -45.81 -38.53
N ASN A 691 -49.20 -44.55 -38.10
CA ASN A 691 -49.57 -44.22 -36.71
C ASN A 691 -51.04 -44.48 -36.37
N TYR A 692 -51.93 -44.33 -37.35
CA TYR A 692 -53.37 -44.55 -37.14
C TYR A 692 -53.87 -45.80 -37.80
N GLY A 693 -52.96 -46.62 -38.35
CA GLY A 693 -53.23 -47.89 -38.98
C GLY A 693 -54.54 -47.86 -39.74
N ILE A 694 -54.49 -47.64 -41.05
CA ILE A 694 -55.59 -48.16 -41.88
C ILE A 694 -55.82 -49.65 -41.49
N GLU A 695 -54.76 -50.36 -41.10
CA GLU A 695 -54.79 -51.64 -40.36
C GLU A 695 -55.53 -51.61 -39.01
N SER A 696 -55.31 -50.67 -38.09
CA SER A 696 -56.06 -50.56 -36.82
C SER A 696 -57.54 -50.26 -37.01
N ILE A 697 -57.90 -49.45 -38.01
CA ILE A 697 -59.31 -49.23 -38.40
C ILE A 697 -59.87 -50.51 -39.03
N ILE A 698 -59.12 -51.21 -39.88
CA ILE A 698 -59.49 -52.51 -40.44
C ILE A 698 -59.62 -53.59 -39.36
N ILE A 699 -58.78 -53.59 -38.33
CA ILE A 699 -58.80 -54.50 -37.17
C ILE A 699 -59.97 -54.17 -36.25
N MET A 700 -60.25 -52.89 -35.94
CA MET A 700 -61.47 -52.49 -35.23
C MET A 700 -62.75 -52.82 -36.01
N CYS A 701 -62.62 -52.91 -37.34
CA CYS A 701 -63.71 -53.22 -38.24
C CYS A 701 -63.88 -54.71 -38.56
N SER A 702 -62.91 -55.56 -38.23
CA SER A 702 -62.96 -57.02 -38.41
C SER A 702 -63.39 -57.67 -37.10
#